data_AF-A0A9P3UT87-F1
#
_entry.id   AF-A0A9P3UT87-F1
#
_cell.length_a   1.000
_cell.length_b   1.000
_cell.length_c   1.000
_cell.angle_alpha   90.00
_cell.angle_beta   90.00
_cell.angle_gamma   90.00
#
_symmetry.space_group_name_H-M   'P 1'
#
loop_
_entity.id
_entity.type
_entity.pdbx_description
1 polymer ?
#
loop_
_entity_poly.entity_id
_entity_poly.type
_entity_poly.pdbx_seq_one_letter_code
_entity_poly.pdbx_strand_id
1 'polypeptide(L)'
;MSRPVSTVNGTNVKIVVPPGWTSIVTAVTRRTYNQLVLCEHDDGGAKTTLFANKWQTPDVTMLDISNNSSQLGVSPQAVAVNFSLQFYYSQTMSVNGAALRADQYKSNEVNVLTSEKPSGAPPEFPDYVSFIILVEDAPANEQVPGRPRFDDMVVTVHCMKNQESTTAPPVPAYNLSNIQGDILPALPKALEYFYYFEILNVEKFREAFGKFIVPKITTAQQLTTNPPPPPPNPSVTFLGVNAGFTYLALQLFGLTDDLLDDSFVKGQQQDSKDLGDAGTARGDFWTPKWDAEYKVDIHGIFLITAYNDAVAAKFVEDMERAFTYTATRMSIKKVVLLKGAPRAGAEARNDHFGYRGGMSNPQVRNVTFETPAQATIRYPGSPIIPIGVIVMGYEGDEDKDKRAAWAIDGSFMVTRKLNNLVPEFDDFLLEHGPKVFPNIPVKDAADRLGARLFGRWKDGTPTELSPDAPDPAISGDDKRINNFAFDQSAGQKRCPFASHMRKSNPRNDVTPVESVFKHFIRRHNMPYGPEVSPEERDGNGTIQERGLHVVCYASSIVRGFKFYQQAWYNEPNFPPNKPELPGMDPIFGQTGEEHLDVHRYMTGANPTAEQQVMSFPKKFIDPRVESTSLRRPSRL
;
A
#
# COMPACT_ATOMS: atom_id res chain seq x y z
N MET A 1 21.58 -26.10 13.46
CA MET A 1 21.92 -25.87 12.03
C MET A 1 23.06 -24.86 11.97
N SER A 2 23.97 -24.97 11.02
CA SER A 2 25.09 -24.03 10.86
C SER A 2 24.58 -22.62 10.55
N ARG A 3 25.22 -21.61 11.14
CA ARG A 3 25.04 -20.19 10.82
C ARG A 3 26.10 -19.77 9.78
N PRO A 4 25.87 -18.71 9.01
CA PRO A 4 26.93 -18.05 8.24
C PRO A 4 28.13 -17.74 9.13
N VAL A 5 29.34 -17.93 8.58
CA VAL A 5 30.59 -17.63 9.28
C VAL A 5 31.55 -16.89 8.36
N SER A 6 32.36 -16.01 8.94
CA SER A 6 33.42 -15.30 8.24
C SER A 6 34.80 -15.80 8.66
N THR A 7 35.75 -15.75 7.73
CA THR A 7 37.18 -15.99 7.97
C THR A 7 37.96 -14.91 7.24
N VAL A 8 38.97 -14.36 7.92
CA VAL A 8 39.82 -13.28 7.39
C VAL A 8 41.23 -13.84 7.17
N ASN A 9 41.78 -13.67 5.97
CA ASN A 9 43.16 -14.03 5.66
C ASN A 9 43.85 -12.86 4.95
N GLY A 10 44.68 -12.11 5.68
CA GLY A 10 45.15 -10.80 5.23
C GLY A 10 43.96 -9.85 5.06
N THR A 11 43.81 -9.27 3.86
CA THR A 11 42.66 -8.42 3.50
C THR A 11 41.52 -9.16 2.82
N ASN A 12 41.68 -10.46 2.57
CA ASN A 12 40.63 -11.26 1.95
C ASN A 12 39.64 -11.72 3.02
N VAL A 13 38.35 -11.45 2.79
CA VAL A 13 37.27 -11.90 3.67
C VAL A 13 36.49 -12.99 2.96
N LYS A 14 36.48 -14.19 3.54
CA LYS A 14 35.67 -15.30 3.06
C LYS A 14 34.47 -15.48 3.97
N ILE A 15 33.26 -15.47 3.41
CA ILE A 15 32.01 -15.75 4.12
C ILE A 15 31.40 -17.03 3.58
N VAL A 16 31.19 -18.00 4.46
CA VAL A 16 30.54 -19.27 4.12
C VAL A 16 29.10 -19.20 4.59
N VAL A 17 28.16 -19.20 3.64
CA VAL A 17 26.73 -19.15 3.89
C VAL A 17 26.15 -20.56 3.69
N PRO A 18 25.59 -21.19 4.74
CA PRO A 18 25.00 -22.52 4.62
C PRO A 18 23.78 -22.56 3.67
N PRO A 19 23.37 -23.76 3.21
CA PRO A 19 22.14 -23.93 2.45
C PRO A 19 20.91 -23.30 3.14
N GLY A 20 19.97 -22.80 2.36
CA GLY A 20 18.69 -22.25 2.87
C GLY A 20 18.73 -20.82 3.40
N TRP A 21 19.84 -20.09 3.23
CA TRP A 21 19.97 -18.69 3.59
C TRP A 21 19.96 -17.78 2.35
N THR A 22 19.21 -16.69 2.40
CA THR A 22 19.29 -15.58 1.45
C THR A 22 20.45 -14.68 1.86
N SER A 23 21.22 -14.13 0.91
CA SER A 23 22.32 -13.20 1.20
C SER A 23 22.25 -11.95 0.33
N ILE A 24 22.58 -10.79 0.91
CA ILE A 24 22.70 -9.51 0.21
C ILE A 24 24.06 -8.90 0.52
N VAL A 25 24.81 -8.53 -0.51
CA VAL A 25 26.10 -7.82 -0.39
C VAL A 25 25.94 -6.38 -0.90
N THR A 26 26.32 -5.41 -0.08
CA THR A 26 26.37 -3.97 -0.43
C THR A 26 27.73 -3.40 -0.06
N ALA A 27 28.16 -2.36 -0.76
CA ALA A 27 29.43 -1.67 -0.50
C ALA A 27 29.25 -0.15 -0.56
N VAL A 28 29.90 0.58 0.35
CA VAL A 28 29.87 2.03 0.45
C VAL A 28 31.31 2.54 0.52
N THR A 29 31.64 3.51 -0.33
CA THR A 29 32.92 4.23 -0.23
C THR A 29 32.81 5.35 0.79
N ARG A 30 33.90 5.66 1.49
CA ARG A 30 34.04 6.85 2.35
C ARG A 30 35.10 7.81 1.83
N ARG A 31 35.60 7.57 0.61
CA ARG A 31 36.79 8.23 0.06
C ARG A 31 36.52 8.86 -1.29
N THR A 32 37.31 9.88 -1.59
CA THR A 32 37.21 10.67 -2.82
C THR A 32 38.02 10.08 -3.98
N TYR A 33 38.76 9.00 -3.75
CA TYR A 33 39.57 8.33 -4.76
C TYR A 33 38.94 6.99 -5.18
N ASN A 34 39.45 6.35 -6.23
CA ASN A 34 38.83 5.13 -6.76
C ASN A 34 39.03 3.96 -5.79
N GLN A 35 37.96 3.21 -5.57
CA GLN A 35 37.90 2.02 -4.73
C GLN A 35 37.09 0.94 -5.46
N LEU A 36 37.43 -0.32 -5.18
CA LEU A 36 36.79 -1.49 -5.78
C LEU A 36 36.62 -2.60 -4.74
N VAL A 37 35.45 -3.20 -4.70
CA VAL A 37 35.17 -4.48 -4.04
C VAL A 37 35.00 -5.55 -5.10
N LEU A 38 35.84 -6.55 -5.06
CA LEU A 38 35.64 -7.78 -5.81
C LEU A 38 34.95 -8.79 -4.90
N CYS A 39 33.82 -9.32 -5.35
CA CYS A 39 33.05 -10.35 -4.67
C CYS A 39 32.87 -11.54 -5.60
N GLU A 40 33.60 -12.62 -5.33
CA GLU A 40 33.43 -13.91 -6.01
C GLU A 40 32.47 -14.78 -5.22
N HIS A 41 31.55 -15.43 -5.92
CA HIS A 41 30.63 -16.39 -5.31
C HIS A 41 30.27 -17.52 -6.27
N ASP A 42 29.79 -18.63 -5.69
CA ASP A 42 29.29 -19.78 -6.43
C ASP A 42 27.92 -20.19 -5.86
N ASP A 43 26.88 -19.96 -6.65
CA ASP A 43 25.48 -20.30 -6.36
C ASP A 43 24.91 -21.24 -7.45
N GLY A 44 25.76 -22.10 -8.03
CA GLY A 44 25.44 -22.96 -9.18
C GLY A 44 26.29 -22.66 -10.42
N GLY A 45 27.41 -21.97 -10.24
CA GLY A 45 28.36 -21.51 -11.24
C GLY A 45 29.22 -20.36 -10.69
N ALA A 46 30.51 -20.32 -11.03
CA ALA A 46 31.41 -19.27 -10.57
C ALA A 46 31.01 -17.91 -11.16
N LYS A 47 30.74 -16.94 -10.28
CA LYS A 47 30.35 -15.56 -10.61
C LYS A 47 31.27 -14.57 -9.93
N THR A 48 31.44 -13.41 -10.55
CA THR A 48 32.23 -12.29 -10.02
C THR A 48 31.42 -11.02 -10.13
N THR A 49 31.27 -10.31 -9.01
CA THR A 49 30.67 -8.98 -8.92
C THR A 49 31.74 -7.97 -8.51
N LEU A 50 31.74 -6.80 -9.15
CA LEU A 50 32.76 -5.78 -8.97
C LEU A 50 32.09 -4.45 -8.61
N PHE A 51 32.01 -4.11 -7.33
CA PHE A 51 31.46 -2.82 -6.89
C PHE A 51 32.55 -1.75 -6.95
N ALA A 52 32.33 -0.67 -7.69
CA ALA A 52 33.24 0.47 -7.76
C ALA A 52 32.53 1.77 -7.35
N ASN A 53 33.27 2.70 -6.75
CA ASN A 53 32.78 4.07 -6.59
C ASN A 53 33.07 4.93 -7.82
N LYS A 54 32.47 6.12 -7.85
CA LYS A 54 32.85 7.18 -8.78
C LYS A 54 33.96 8.03 -8.13
N TRP A 55 34.91 8.48 -8.95
CA TRP A 55 35.94 9.42 -8.51
C TRP A 55 35.31 10.67 -7.89
N GLN A 56 35.88 11.13 -6.77
CA GLN A 56 35.45 12.31 -5.99
C GLN A 56 34.04 12.26 -5.41
N THR A 57 33.47 11.07 -5.19
CA THR A 57 32.19 10.92 -4.48
C THR A 57 32.36 10.05 -3.23
N PRO A 58 32.73 10.63 -2.08
CA PRO A 58 32.75 9.90 -0.81
C PRO A 58 31.32 9.69 -0.29
N ASP A 59 31.15 8.76 0.64
CA ASP A 59 29.89 8.50 1.36
C ASP A 59 28.73 8.03 0.47
N VAL A 60 29.03 7.43 -0.68
CA VAL A 60 28.03 6.88 -1.60
C VAL A 60 28.15 5.37 -1.74
N THR A 61 27.02 4.73 -2.05
CA THR A 61 26.98 3.31 -2.40
C THR A 61 27.77 3.06 -3.67
N MET A 62 28.63 2.04 -3.63
CA MET A 62 29.40 1.55 -4.77
C MET A 62 28.48 0.72 -5.67
N LEU A 63 28.69 0.81 -6.98
CA LEU A 63 27.83 0.14 -7.97
C LEU A 63 28.61 -0.97 -8.68
N ASP A 64 27.93 -2.08 -8.95
CA ASP A 64 28.46 -3.15 -9.80
C ASP A 64 28.74 -2.59 -11.20
N ILE A 65 29.99 -2.64 -11.65
CA ILE A 65 30.41 -2.06 -12.92
C ILE A 65 29.76 -2.74 -14.14
N SER A 66 29.20 -3.94 -13.99
CA SER A 66 28.59 -4.69 -15.09
C SER A 66 27.14 -4.30 -15.37
N ASN A 67 26.40 -3.90 -14.34
CA ASN A 67 24.95 -3.70 -14.41
C ASN A 67 24.43 -2.49 -13.62
N ASN A 68 25.33 -1.70 -13.02
CA ASN A 68 25.04 -0.55 -12.15
C ASN A 68 24.16 -0.86 -10.92
N SER A 69 24.04 -2.12 -10.50
CA SER A 69 23.34 -2.49 -9.27
C SER A 69 24.11 -2.03 -8.04
N SER A 70 23.39 -1.50 -7.04
CA SER A 70 23.96 -1.14 -5.73
C SER A 70 24.11 -2.32 -4.77
N GLN A 71 23.65 -3.51 -5.17
CA GLN A 71 23.71 -4.71 -4.35
C GLN A 71 23.82 -5.99 -5.18
N LEU A 72 24.40 -7.03 -4.57
CA LEU A 72 24.38 -8.41 -5.05
C LEU A 72 23.44 -9.21 -4.15
N GLY A 73 22.34 -9.70 -4.71
CA GLY A 73 21.42 -10.61 -4.02
C GLY A 73 21.64 -12.05 -4.46
N VAL A 74 21.77 -12.97 -3.50
CA VAL A 74 21.83 -14.41 -3.75
C VAL A 74 20.66 -15.08 -3.02
N SER A 75 19.75 -15.65 -3.81
CA SER A 75 18.64 -16.47 -3.32
C SER A 75 19.15 -17.74 -2.61
N PRO A 76 18.35 -18.36 -1.72
CA PRO A 76 18.76 -19.57 -1.02
C PRO A 76 19.18 -20.69 -1.96
N GLN A 77 20.32 -21.31 -1.66
CA GLN A 77 20.86 -22.42 -2.42
C GLN A 77 20.70 -23.75 -1.67
N ALA A 78 20.69 -24.86 -2.42
CA ALA A 78 20.67 -26.22 -1.87
C ALA A 78 22.03 -26.65 -1.30
N VAL A 79 23.10 -25.96 -1.67
CA VAL A 79 24.47 -26.13 -1.19
C VAL A 79 24.98 -24.84 -0.55
N ALA A 80 26.08 -24.90 0.20
CA ALA A 80 26.66 -23.72 0.81
C ALA A 80 27.23 -22.77 -0.27
N VAL A 81 26.99 -21.48 -0.11
CA VAL A 81 27.56 -20.42 -0.96
C VAL A 81 28.79 -19.86 -0.28
N ASN A 82 29.89 -19.77 -1.01
CA ASN A 82 31.12 -19.13 -0.52
C ASN A 82 31.24 -17.76 -1.17
N PHE A 83 31.22 -16.69 -0.38
CA PHE A 83 31.63 -15.36 -0.83
C PHE A 83 33.12 -15.16 -0.53
N SER A 84 33.87 -14.69 -1.50
CA SER A 84 35.28 -14.29 -1.36
C SER A 84 35.38 -12.82 -1.75
N LEU A 85 35.62 -11.96 -0.76
CA LEU A 85 35.69 -10.51 -0.91
C LEU A 85 37.14 -10.02 -0.86
N GLN A 86 37.51 -9.19 -1.83
CA GLN A 86 38.82 -8.53 -1.93
C GLN A 86 38.60 -7.04 -2.18
N PHE A 87 39.49 -6.20 -1.65
CA PHE A 87 39.33 -4.75 -1.64
C PHE A 87 40.55 -4.08 -2.26
N TYR A 88 40.31 -3.06 -3.09
CA TYR A 88 41.34 -2.35 -3.81
C TYR A 88 41.06 -0.85 -3.83
N TYR A 89 42.11 -0.05 -3.98
CA TYR A 89 42.01 1.39 -4.12
C TYR A 89 43.14 1.98 -4.97
N SER A 90 42.91 3.18 -5.50
CA SER A 90 43.95 3.99 -6.11
C SER A 90 43.63 5.47 -6.00
N GLN A 91 44.63 6.24 -5.57
CA GLN A 91 44.61 7.71 -5.58
C GLN A 91 44.94 8.30 -6.97
N THR A 92 45.08 7.46 -8.00
CA THR A 92 45.27 7.90 -9.39
C THR A 92 43.97 7.79 -10.16
N MET A 93 43.43 8.91 -10.63
CA MET A 93 42.12 8.98 -11.31
C MET A 93 41.99 8.01 -12.50
N SER A 94 43.05 7.82 -13.28
CA SER A 94 43.06 6.94 -14.45
C SER A 94 43.06 5.44 -14.11
N VAL A 95 43.30 5.07 -12.85
CA VAL A 95 43.27 3.68 -12.37
C VAL A 95 41.90 3.43 -11.74
N ASN A 96 40.97 2.89 -12.54
CA ASN A 96 39.59 2.64 -12.13
C ASN A 96 39.06 1.31 -12.68
N GLY A 97 37.86 0.91 -12.22
CA GLY A 97 37.18 -0.31 -12.68
C GLY A 97 38.06 -1.56 -12.59
N ALA A 98 38.08 -2.38 -13.63
CA ALA A 98 38.86 -3.61 -13.66
C ALA A 98 40.38 -3.42 -13.56
N ALA A 99 40.91 -2.23 -13.88
CA ALA A 99 42.34 -1.92 -13.81
C ALA A 99 42.86 -1.79 -12.36
N LEU A 100 41.96 -1.61 -11.38
CA LEU A 100 42.29 -1.63 -9.94
C LEU A 100 42.65 -3.02 -9.41
N ARG A 101 42.35 -4.10 -10.15
CA ARG A 101 42.54 -5.49 -9.68
C ARG A 101 43.98 -5.99 -9.78
N ALA A 102 44.95 -5.13 -9.52
CA ALA A 102 46.36 -5.51 -9.44
C ALA A 102 46.80 -5.52 -7.97
N ASP A 103 47.73 -6.42 -7.62
CA ASP A 103 48.17 -6.62 -6.23
C ASP A 103 48.69 -5.34 -5.57
N GLN A 104 49.32 -4.45 -6.34
CA GLN A 104 49.83 -3.16 -5.86
C GLN A 104 48.74 -2.17 -5.40
N TYR A 105 47.47 -2.44 -5.71
CA TYR A 105 46.31 -1.62 -5.34
C TYR A 105 45.46 -2.25 -4.25
N LYS A 106 45.87 -3.39 -3.66
CA LYS A 106 45.11 -4.02 -2.58
C LYS A 106 45.05 -3.10 -1.37
N SER A 107 43.88 -2.99 -0.77
CA SER A 107 43.72 -2.36 0.55
C SER A 107 44.57 -3.09 1.59
N ASN A 108 44.95 -2.39 2.65
CA ASN A 108 45.96 -2.85 3.60
C ASN A 108 45.39 -3.72 4.72
N GLU A 109 44.23 -3.38 5.28
CA GLU A 109 43.63 -4.10 6.40
C GLU A 109 42.10 -4.16 6.32
N VAL A 110 41.52 -5.15 7.00
CA VAL A 110 40.07 -5.30 7.16
C VAL A 110 39.73 -5.66 8.60
N ASN A 111 38.59 -5.18 9.08
CA ASN A 111 38.00 -5.58 10.33
C ASN A 111 36.55 -6.02 10.08
N VAL A 112 36.15 -7.18 10.61
CA VAL A 112 34.81 -7.73 10.39
C VAL A 112 34.03 -7.72 11.69
N LEU A 113 33.00 -6.89 11.76
CA LEU A 113 32.02 -6.92 12.83
C LEU A 113 30.91 -7.88 12.45
N THR A 114 30.50 -8.74 13.38
CA THR A 114 29.39 -9.67 13.18
C THR A 114 28.23 -9.27 14.09
N SER A 115 27.05 -9.11 13.52
CA SER A 115 25.80 -8.91 14.24
C SER A 115 24.87 -10.07 13.92
N GLU A 116 24.34 -10.73 14.93
CA GLU A 116 23.50 -11.89 14.77
C GLU A 116 22.24 -11.80 15.61
N LYS A 117 21.23 -12.61 15.26
CA LYS A 117 19.98 -12.69 16.03
C LYS A 117 20.28 -12.97 17.52
N PRO A 118 19.86 -12.09 18.46
CA PRO A 118 20.06 -12.32 19.89
C PRO A 118 19.37 -13.60 20.37
N SER A 119 19.94 -14.27 21.37
CA SER A 119 19.40 -15.51 21.92
C SER A 119 17.99 -15.38 22.54
N GLY A 120 17.61 -14.17 22.95
CA GLY A 120 16.27 -13.84 23.47
C GLY A 120 15.31 -13.22 22.45
N ALA A 121 15.69 -13.13 21.17
CA ALA A 121 14.82 -12.57 20.16
C ALA A 121 13.64 -13.52 19.86
N PRO A 122 12.44 -12.99 19.57
CA PRO A 122 11.25 -13.80 19.37
C PRO A 122 11.43 -14.92 18.32
N PRO A 123 10.82 -16.11 18.49
CA PRO A 123 10.97 -17.24 17.56
C PRO A 123 10.63 -16.91 16.10
N GLU A 124 9.67 -16.01 15.89
CA GLU A 124 9.21 -15.49 14.60
C GLU A 124 10.18 -14.53 13.91
N PHE A 125 11.13 -13.96 14.66
CA PHE A 125 12.17 -13.14 14.05
C PHE A 125 13.06 -14.04 13.17
N PRO A 126 13.25 -13.73 11.88
CA PRO A 126 14.06 -14.57 11.01
C PRO A 126 15.46 -14.68 11.58
N ASP A 127 16.05 -15.88 11.50
CA ASP A 127 17.43 -16.04 11.92
C ASP A 127 18.33 -15.27 10.94
N TYR A 128 19.21 -14.41 11.45
CA TYR A 128 20.07 -13.57 10.62
C TYR A 128 21.49 -13.50 11.16
N VAL A 129 22.43 -13.29 10.24
CA VAL A 129 23.81 -12.91 10.52
C VAL A 129 24.22 -11.83 9.53
N SER A 130 24.65 -10.69 10.03
CA SER A 130 25.20 -9.57 9.27
C SER A 130 26.69 -9.47 9.53
N PHE A 131 27.49 -9.46 8.46
CA PHE A 131 28.91 -9.13 8.51
C PHE A 131 29.11 -7.71 7.99
N ILE A 132 29.65 -6.84 8.82
CA ILE A 132 30.04 -5.48 8.46
C ILE A 132 31.56 -5.47 8.36
N ILE A 133 32.06 -5.43 7.13
CA ILE A 133 33.48 -5.42 6.80
C ILE A 133 33.90 -3.96 6.65
N LEU A 134 34.76 -3.53 7.55
CA LEU A 134 35.35 -2.20 7.58
C LEU A 134 36.75 -2.31 6.99
N VAL A 135 37.03 -1.54 5.93
CA VAL A 135 38.27 -1.64 5.15
C VAL A 135 39.15 -0.42 5.44
N GLU A 136 40.46 -0.67 5.52
CA GLU A 136 41.51 0.32 5.56
C GLU A 136 42.45 0.14 4.36
N ASP A 137 42.55 1.17 3.53
CA ASP A 137 43.35 1.24 2.31
C ASP A 137 44.82 1.52 2.62
N ALA A 138 45.09 2.48 3.52
CA ALA A 138 46.45 2.98 3.77
C ALA A 138 47.23 2.06 4.73
N PRO A 139 48.55 1.88 4.52
CA PRO A 139 49.41 1.18 5.46
C PRO A 139 49.58 1.96 6.77
N ALA A 140 49.90 1.26 7.86
CA ALA A 140 49.94 1.83 9.21
C ALA A 140 50.90 3.04 9.37
N ASN A 141 51.93 3.14 8.53
CA ASN A 141 52.89 4.24 8.49
C ASN A 141 52.36 5.51 7.79
N GLU A 142 51.21 5.43 7.11
CA GLU A 142 50.53 6.55 6.43
C GLU A 142 49.28 7.03 7.19
N GLN A 143 48.98 6.42 8.35
CA GLN A 143 47.85 6.82 9.17
C GLN A 143 48.10 8.17 9.84
N VAL A 144 47.15 9.09 9.66
CA VAL A 144 47.16 10.40 10.32
C VAL A 144 46.69 10.25 11.77
N PRO A 145 47.50 10.62 12.77
CA PRO A 145 47.10 10.54 14.18
C PRO A 145 45.76 11.24 14.45
N GLY A 146 44.83 10.54 15.12
CA GLY A 146 43.52 11.08 15.49
C GLY A 146 42.39 10.85 14.47
N ARG A 147 42.65 10.24 13.31
CA ARG A 147 41.59 9.81 12.39
C ARG A 147 41.04 8.41 12.71
N PRO A 148 39.75 8.13 12.44
CA PRO A 148 39.19 6.78 12.55
C PRO A 148 39.92 5.82 11.61
N ARG A 149 40.28 4.63 12.12
CA ARG A 149 40.81 3.51 11.33
C ARG A 149 39.65 2.63 10.87
N PHE A 150 39.78 2.00 9.71
CA PHE A 150 38.75 1.19 9.05
C PHE A 150 37.51 2.00 8.62
N ASP A 151 37.75 3.19 8.08
CA ASP A 151 36.68 4.09 7.59
C ASP A 151 36.91 4.49 6.13
N ASP A 152 37.60 3.65 5.35
CA ASP A 152 37.82 3.92 3.92
C ASP A 152 36.67 3.37 3.07
N MET A 153 36.17 2.19 3.44
CA MET A 153 35.06 1.52 2.77
C MET A 153 34.35 0.61 3.76
N VAL A 154 33.02 0.50 3.61
CA VAL A 154 32.17 -0.38 4.41
C VAL A 154 31.43 -1.34 3.49
N VAL A 155 31.59 -2.63 3.70
CA VAL A 155 30.89 -3.69 2.95
C VAL A 155 30.03 -4.49 3.90
N THR A 156 28.74 -4.61 3.59
CA THR A 156 27.81 -5.40 4.40
C THR A 156 27.41 -6.65 3.65
N VAL A 157 27.57 -7.82 4.29
CA VAL A 157 26.99 -9.09 3.84
C VAL A 157 25.91 -9.49 4.83
N HIS A 158 24.66 -9.29 4.45
CA HIS A 158 23.51 -9.61 5.28
C HIS A 158 22.92 -10.95 4.87
N CYS A 159 22.97 -11.93 5.76
CA CYS A 159 22.43 -13.26 5.55
C CYS A 159 21.18 -13.47 6.40
N MET A 160 20.07 -13.84 5.78
CA MET A 160 18.82 -14.20 6.46
C MET A 160 18.45 -15.63 6.13
N LYS A 161 18.20 -16.44 7.15
CA LYS A 161 17.73 -17.78 6.96
C LYS A 161 16.27 -17.71 6.54
N ASN A 162 15.97 -18.26 5.37
CA ASN A 162 14.58 -18.54 5.07
C ASN A 162 14.14 -19.56 6.11
N GLN A 163 13.17 -19.20 6.95
CA GLN A 163 12.46 -20.21 7.67
C GLN A 163 11.82 -21.08 6.58
N GLU A 164 12.38 -22.27 6.36
CA GLU A 164 11.52 -23.36 5.93
C GLU A 164 10.30 -23.26 6.81
N SER A 165 9.14 -23.33 6.20
CA SER A 165 7.91 -23.61 6.89
C SER A 165 8.05 -25.00 7.53
N THR A 166 8.93 -25.16 8.52
CA THR A 166 8.68 -26.02 9.67
C THR A 166 7.30 -25.58 10.09
N THR A 167 6.32 -26.45 9.88
CA THR A 167 4.92 -26.31 10.28
C THR A 167 4.83 -25.20 11.29
N ALA A 168 4.35 -24.03 10.84
CA ALA A 168 4.23 -22.86 11.70
C ALA A 168 3.72 -23.39 13.05
N PRO A 169 4.35 -23.04 14.20
CA PRO A 169 3.74 -23.38 15.48
C PRO A 169 2.26 -23.01 15.32
N PRO A 170 1.32 -23.93 15.60
CA PRO A 170 -0.07 -23.78 15.16
C PRO A 170 -0.46 -22.35 15.44
N VAL A 171 -0.63 -21.58 14.35
CA VAL A 171 -0.99 -20.17 14.47
C VAL A 171 -2.19 -20.20 15.40
N PRO A 172 -2.20 -19.40 16.49
CA PRO A 172 -3.33 -19.40 17.40
C PRO A 172 -4.58 -19.35 16.53
N ALA A 173 -5.47 -20.35 16.68
CA ALA A 173 -6.65 -20.41 15.87
C ALA A 173 -7.35 -19.06 16.03
N TYR A 174 -7.31 -18.22 14.99
CA TYR A 174 -7.95 -16.92 15.04
C TYR A 174 -9.41 -17.15 15.34
N ASN A 175 -10.02 -16.29 16.16
CA ASN A 175 -11.43 -16.42 16.49
C ASN A 175 -12.31 -15.94 15.32
N LEU A 176 -12.20 -16.62 14.17
CA LEU A 176 -12.87 -16.23 12.92
C LEU A 176 -14.40 -16.24 13.06
N SER A 177 -14.96 -16.97 14.02
CA SER A 177 -16.39 -16.92 14.35
C SER A 177 -16.82 -15.62 15.01
N ASN A 178 -15.89 -14.85 15.57
CA ASN A 178 -16.15 -13.57 16.23
C ASN A 178 -15.71 -12.36 15.38
N ILE A 179 -14.92 -12.58 14.33
CA ILE A 179 -14.51 -11.53 13.39
C ILE A 179 -15.58 -11.36 12.31
N GLN A 180 -16.02 -10.13 12.08
CA GLN A 180 -16.97 -9.79 11.01
C GLN A 180 -16.33 -10.03 9.62
N GLY A 181 -17.05 -10.69 8.72
CA GLY A 181 -16.52 -11.22 7.46
C GLY A 181 -16.09 -10.18 6.44
N ASP A 182 -16.62 -8.96 6.50
CA ASP A 182 -16.13 -7.88 5.65
C ASP A 182 -14.73 -7.45 6.05
N ILE A 183 -14.32 -7.53 7.32
CA ILE A 183 -12.95 -7.20 7.75
C ILE A 183 -11.95 -8.06 6.96
N LEU A 184 -12.16 -9.39 7.00
CA LEU A 184 -11.38 -10.41 6.31
C LEU A 184 -12.23 -11.70 6.18
N PRO A 185 -12.34 -12.36 5.00
CA PRO A 185 -11.69 -12.06 3.73
C PRO A 185 -12.46 -11.07 2.81
N ALA A 186 -13.43 -10.31 3.29
CA ALA A 186 -14.40 -9.46 2.56
C ALA A 186 -15.71 -10.18 2.21
N LEU A 187 -16.82 -9.46 2.35
CA LEU A 187 -18.13 -9.95 1.93
C LEU A 187 -18.18 -10.05 0.40
N PRO A 188 -18.56 -11.21 -0.15
CA PRO A 188 -18.83 -11.36 -1.58
C PRO A 188 -20.02 -10.48 -1.99
N LYS A 189 -19.87 -9.70 -3.06
CA LYS A 189 -20.87 -8.69 -3.43
C LYS A 189 -21.03 -8.55 -4.95
N ALA A 190 -22.29 -8.61 -5.40
CA ALA A 190 -22.71 -8.11 -6.72
C ALA A 190 -23.36 -6.72 -6.61
N LEU A 191 -23.74 -6.32 -5.40
CA LEU A 191 -24.16 -4.98 -5.00
C LEU A 191 -24.00 -4.85 -3.50
N GLU A 192 -24.06 -3.62 -3.01
CA GLU A 192 -23.97 -3.31 -1.59
C GLU A 192 -24.83 -2.10 -1.23
N TYR A 193 -25.57 -2.22 -0.14
CA TYR A 193 -26.25 -1.10 0.51
C TYR A 193 -25.47 -0.68 1.75
N PHE A 194 -25.10 0.60 1.80
CA PHE A 194 -24.51 1.25 2.96
C PHE A 194 -25.60 2.03 3.68
N TYR A 195 -26.08 1.49 4.80
CA TYR A 195 -27.17 2.06 5.58
C TYR A 195 -26.61 2.79 6.81
N TYR A 196 -26.49 4.11 6.73
CA TYR A 196 -26.05 4.95 7.84
C TYR A 196 -27.24 5.34 8.72
N PHE A 197 -27.07 5.29 10.04
CA PHE A 197 -28.17 5.54 10.96
C PHE A 197 -27.77 6.29 12.23
N GLU A 198 -28.77 6.94 12.82
CA GLU A 198 -28.74 7.56 14.14
C GLU A 198 -29.62 6.72 15.09
N ILE A 199 -29.09 6.31 16.23
CA ILE A 199 -29.84 5.69 17.32
C ILE A 199 -30.73 6.73 18.04
N LEU A 200 -32.04 6.48 18.08
CA LEU A 200 -33.05 7.32 18.75
C LEU A 200 -33.44 6.81 20.14
N ASN A 201 -33.32 5.50 20.38
CA ASN A 201 -33.63 4.89 21.67
C ASN A 201 -32.71 3.70 21.91
N VAL A 202 -31.77 3.84 22.85
CA VAL A 202 -30.69 2.85 23.10
C VAL A 202 -31.25 1.51 23.58
N GLU A 203 -32.24 1.49 24.47
CA GLU A 203 -32.82 0.26 25.01
C GLU A 203 -33.49 -0.56 23.89
N LYS A 204 -34.37 0.09 23.11
CA LYS A 204 -35.06 -0.56 21.98
C LYS A 204 -34.12 -0.91 20.83
N PHE A 205 -33.07 -0.11 20.63
CA PHE A 205 -32.01 -0.44 19.69
C PHE A 205 -31.30 -1.74 20.10
N ARG A 206 -30.88 -1.87 21.36
CA ARG A 206 -30.19 -3.10 21.85
C ARG A 206 -31.09 -4.32 21.73
N GLU A 207 -32.38 -4.18 22.03
CA GLU A 207 -33.37 -5.25 21.86
C GLU A 207 -33.47 -5.70 20.40
N ALA A 208 -33.69 -4.77 19.47
CA ALA A 208 -33.83 -5.06 18.04
C ALA A 208 -32.53 -5.57 17.41
N PHE A 209 -31.39 -4.94 17.73
CA PHE A 209 -30.07 -5.33 17.23
C PHE A 209 -29.71 -6.75 17.68
N GLY A 210 -29.90 -7.07 18.98
CA GLY A 210 -29.63 -8.40 19.51
C GLY A 210 -30.51 -9.49 18.92
N LYS A 211 -31.81 -9.21 18.74
CA LYS A 211 -32.77 -10.20 18.19
C LYS A 211 -32.68 -10.36 16.67
N PHE A 212 -32.48 -9.27 15.94
CA PHE A 212 -32.59 -9.27 14.48
C PHE A 212 -31.24 -9.24 13.76
N ILE A 213 -30.31 -8.39 14.19
CA ILE A 213 -29.03 -8.17 13.48
C ILE A 213 -27.98 -9.20 13.88
N VAL A 214 -27.71 -9.39 15.17
CA VAL A 214 -26.62 -10.28 15.64
C VAL A 214 -26.67 -11.68 15.02
N PRO A 215 -27.83 -12.38 14.94
CA PRO A 215 -27.90 -13.70 14.32
C PRO A 215 -27.64 -13.73 12.81
N LYS A 216 -27.60 -12.57 12.16
CA LYS A 216 -27.42 -12.42 10.70
C LYS A 216 -26.07 -11.83 10.32
N ILE A 217 -25.25 -11.44 11.29
CA ILE A 217 -23.89 -10.98 11.02
C ILE A 217 -23.10 -12.10 10.34
N THR A 218 -22.54 -11.78 9.18
CA THR A 218 -21.70 -12.70 8.43
C THR A 218 -20.29 -12.67 9.01
N THR A 219 -19.75 -13.82 9.39
CA THR A 219 -18.43 -13.92 10.06
C THR A 219 -17.33 -14.36 9.10
N ALA A 220 -16.07 -14.09 9.48
CA ALA A 220 -14.91 -14.55 8.73
C ALA A 220 -14.93 -16.08 8.59
N GLN A 221 -15.29 -16.82 9.65
CA GLN A 221 -15.35 -18.28 9.63
C GLN A 221 -16.35 -18.79 8.58
N GLN A 222 -17.53 -18.18 8.48
CA GLN A 222 -18.52 -18.57 7.47
C GLN A 222 -17.94 -18.47 6.06
N LEU A 223 -17.20 -17.38 5.78
CA LEU A 223 -16.61 -17.12 4.48
C LEU A 223 -15.37 -17.96 4.19
N THR A 224 -14.59 -18.34 5.20
CA THR A 224 -13.40 -19.18 5.02
C THR A 224 -13.75 -20.66 4.93
N THR A 225 -14.71 -21.14 5.72
CA THR A 225 -15.09 -22.57 5.76
C THR A 225 -16.03 -22.94 4.62
N ASN A 226 -17.01 -22.09 4.30
CA ASN A 226 -18.00 -22.35 3.26
C ASN A 226 -18.22 -21.08 2.41
N PRO A 227 -17.21 -20.63 1.65
CA PRO A 227 -17.35 -19.45 0.80
C PRO A 227 -18.49 -19.65 -0.22
N PRO A 228 -19.36 -18.64 -0.42
CA PRO A 228 -20.33 -18.71 -1.52
C PRO A 228 -19.58 -18.66 -2.87
N PRO A 229 -20.18 -19.21 -3.94
CA PRO A 229 -19.63 -19.07 -5.29
C PRO A 229 -19.38 -17.61 -5.67
N PRO A 230 -18.40 -17.29 -6.54
CA PRO A 230 -18.11 -15.91 -6.93
C PRO A 230 -19.32 -15.18 -7.55
N PRO A 231 -19.53 -13.88 -7.26
CA PRO A 231 -20.56 -13.08 -7.91
C PRO A 231 -20.17 -12.64 -9.34
N PRO A 232 -21.15 -12.32 -10.21
CA PRO A 232 -22.58 -12.53 -10.01
C PRO A 232 -22.96 -13.99 -10.26
N ASN A 233 -23.75 -14.58 -9.36
CA ASN A 233 -24.31 -15.92 -9.55
C ASN A 233 -25.83 -15.88 -9.33
N PRO A 234 -26.65 -15.82 -10.40
CA PRO A 234 -28.11 -15.69 -10.30
C PRO A 234 -28.79 -16.85 -9.57
N SER A 235 -28.14 -18.02 -9.51
CA SER A 235 -28.64 -19.21 -8.82
C SER A 235 -28.36 -19.21 -7.32
N VAL A 236 -27.67 -18.19 -6.79
CA VAL A 236 -27.27 -18.07 -5.39
C VAL A 236 -27.88 -16.80 -4.79
N THR A 237 -28.69 -16.96 -3.76
CA THR A 237 -29.28 -15.86 -2.99
C THR A 237 -28.39 -15.47 -1.81
N PHE A 238 -27.13 -15.12 -2.08
CA PHE A 238 -26.23 -14.70 -1.02
C PHE A 238 -26.66 -13.33 -0.47
N LEU A 239 -26.68 -13.22 0.86
CA LEU A 239 -26.87 -11.99 1.63
C LEU A 239 -25.80 -11.97 2.72
N GLY A 240 -24.97 -10.93 2.71
CA GLY A 240 -23.97 -10.67 3.73
C GLY A 240 -24.33 -9.42 4.54
N VAL A 241 -24.20 -9.48 5.86
CA VAL A 241 -24.54 -8.36 6.75
C VAL A 241 -23.41 -8.14 7.75
N ASN A 242 -22.87 -6.93 7.80
CA ASN A 242 -21.95 -6.47 8.85
C ASN A 242 -22.40 -5.11 9.40
N ALA A 243 -21.88 -4.75 10.57
CA ALA A 243 -22.21 -3.51 11.25
C ALA A 243 -20.95 -2.82 11.80
N GLY A 244 -20.97 -1.49 11.80
CA GLY A 244 -19.95 -0.67 12.46
C GLY A 244 -20.57 0.46 13.26
N PHE A 245 -19.85 0.89 14.29
CA PHE A 245 -20.30 1.94 15.21
C PHE A 245 -19.27 3.05 15.30
N THR A 246 -19.74 4.29 15.40
CA THR A 246 -18.88 5.45 15.60
C THR A 246 -18.56 5.64 17.09
N TYR A 247 -17.57 6.48 17.39
CA TYR A 247 -17.27 6.88 18.76
C TYR A 247 -18.51 7.41 19.50
N LEU A 248 -19.36 8.20 18.82
CA LEU A 248 -20.62 8.71 19.38
C LEU A 248 -21.55 7.59 19.87
N ALA A 249 -21.67 6.50 19.12
CA ALA A 249 -22.49 5.36 19.54
C ALA A 249 -21.88 4.62 20.72
N LEU A 250 -20.56 4.48 20.80
CA LEU A 250 -19.91 3.86 21.96
C LEU A 250 -20.20 4.63 23.25
N GLN A 251 -20.21 5.97 23.18
CA GLN A 251 -20.62 6.81 24.31
C GLN A 251 -22.08 6.54 24.73
N LEU A 252 -23.00 6.40 23.77
CA LEU A 252 -24.38 6.01 24.06
C LEU A 252 -24.50 4.61 24.69
N PHE A 253 -23.58 3.70 24.39
CA PHE A 253 -23.54 2.35 24.95
C PHE A 253 -22.89 2.28 26.33
N GLY A 254 -22.26 3.37 26.79
CA GLY A 254 -21.45 3.39 28.01
C GLY A 254 -20.11 2.65 27.85
N LEU A 255 -19.63 2.48 26.61
CA LEU A 255 -18.32 1.90 26.33
C LEU A 255 -17.30 3.03 26.26
N THR A 256 -16.69 3.34 27.40
CA THR A 256 -15.81 4.51 27.59
C THR A 256 -14.32 4.19 27.53
N ASP A 257 -13.95 2.92 27.33
CA ASP A 257 -12.55 2.53 27.19
C ASP A 257 -11.91 3.22 25.98
N ASP A 258 -10.66 3.65 26.14
CA ASP A 258 -9.91 4.25 25.04
C ASP A 258 -9.48 3.16 24.04
N LEU A 259 -9.86 3.35 22.78
CA LEU A 259 -9.42 2.49 21.68
C LEU A 259 -8.09 2.96 21.06
N LEU A 260 -7.40 3.93 21.67
CA LEU A 260 -6.05 4.36 21.31
C LEU A 260 -5.94 4.81 19.84
N ASP A 261 -6.99 5.49 19.36
CA ASP A 261 -7.01 6.06 18.00
C ASP A 261 -7.72 7.43 18.00
N ASP A 262 -6.91 8.48 17.99
CA ASP A 262 -7.39 9.87 18.06
C ASP A 262 -8.30 10.23 16.88
N SER A 263 -8.08 9.66 15.69
CA SER A 263 -8.92 9.91 14.52
C SER A 263 -10.32 9.34 14.70
N PHE A 264 -10.46 8.17 15.34
CA PHE A 264 -11.75 7.59 15.66
C PHE A 264 -12.52 8.44 16.69
N VAL A 265 -11.83 8.89 17.75
CA VAL A 265 -12.42 9.74 18.81
C VAL A 265 -12.83 11.11 18.26
N LYS A 266 -11.95 11.75 17.48
CA LYS A 266 -12.18 13.06 16.85
C LYS A 266 -13.31 13.03 15.82
N GLY A 267 -13.49 11.89 15.14
CA GLY A 267 -14.48 11.70 14.09
C GLY A 267 -14.09 12.36 12.77
N GLN A 268 -14.46 11.70 11.66
CA GLN A 268 -13.98 12.09 10.32
C GLN A 268 -14.41 13.50 9.90
N GLN A 269 -15.52 14.06 10.42
CA GLN A 269 -15.92 15.44 10.09
C GLN A 269 -14.82 16.42 10.48
N GLN A 270 -14.34 16.37 11.73
CA GLN A 270 -13.25 17.24 12.20
C GLN A 270 -11.90 16.83 11.62
N ASP A 271 -11.68 15.52 11.45
CA ASP A 271 -10.41 15.01 10.93
C ASP A 271 -10.22 15.25 9.42
N SER A 272 -11.29 15.56 8.69
CA SER A 272 -11.24 15.82 7.25
C SER A 272 -10.37 17.01 6.85
N LYS A 273 -10.17 17.98 7.75
CA LYS A 273 -9.19 19.06 7.57
C LYS A 273 -7.79 18.49 7.33
N ASP A 274 -7.39 17.55 8.18
CA ASP A 274 -6.09 16.89 8.14
C ASP A 274 -5.96 15.99 6.90
N LEU A 275 -7.08 15.44 6.40
CA LEU A 275 -7.13 14.67 5.16
C LEU A 275 -7.00 15.52 3.89
N GLY A 276 -7.15 16.85 4.01
CA GLY A 276 -7.10 17.80 2.90
C GLY A 276 -8.45 18.05 2.22
N ASP A 277 -9.57 17.69 2.86
CA ASP A 277 -10.89 18.00 2.31
C ASP A 277 -11.11 19.51 2.29
N ALA A 278 -11.88 19.98 1.30
CA ALA A 278 -12.32 21.37 1.29
C ALA A 278 -13.31 21.63 2.44
N GLY A 279 -13.28 22.82 3.01
CA GLY A 279 -14.16 23.21 4.10
C GLY A 279 -13.86 24.61 4.61
N THR A 280 -14.45 24.96 5.75
CA THR A 280 -14.28 26.26 6.39
C THR A 280 -14.02 26.08 7.88
N ALA A 281 -13.12 26.89 8.42
CA ALA A 281 -12.84 26.96 9.85
C ALA A 281 -13.54 28.17 10.47
N ARG A 282 -14.14 27.99 11.65
CA ARG A 282 -14.66 29.08 12.49
C ARG A 282 -14.12 28.92 13.91
N GLY A 283 -13.04 29.63 14.21
CA GLY A 283 -12.24 29.36 15.41
C GLY A 283 -11.61 27.98 15.30
N ASP A 284 -11.76 27.17 16.36
CA ASP A 284 -11.22 25.80 16.41
C ASP A 284 -12.15 24.76 15.78
N PHE A 285 -13.33 25.14 15.31
CA PHE A 285 -14.30 24.23 14.70
C PHE A 285 -14.13 24.17 13.18
N TRP A 286 -13.95 22.96 12.66
CA TRP A 286 -13.88 22.70 11.22
C TRP A 286 -15.22 22.20 10.68
N THR A 287 -15.68 22.78 9.57
CA THR A 287 -16.87 22.33 8.83
C THR A 287 -16.45 21.92 7.42
N PRO A 288 -16.44 20.62 7.09
CA PRO A 288 -16.13 20.18 5.74
C PRO A 288 -17.23 20.58 4.75
N LYS A 289 -16.84 20.81 3.50
CA LYS A 289 -17.75 21.05 2.37
C LYS A 289 -18.36 19.73 1.88
N TRP A 290 -19.08 19.06 2.77
CA TRP A 290 -19.76 17.81 2.48
C TRP A 290 -21.27 17.99 2.28
N ASP A 291 -21.89 16.99 1.66
CA ASP A 291 -23.31 16.67 1.70
C ASP A 291 -23.90 16.85 3.10
N ALA A 292 -25.07 17.51 3.18
CA ALA A 292 -25.75 17.81 4.44
C ALA A 292 -25.95 16.56 5.33
N GLU A 293 -26.28 15.42 4.71
CA GLU A 293 -26.54 14.16 5.41
C GLU A 293 -25.30 13.56 6.09
N TYR A 294 -24.09 13.97 5.69
CA TYR A 294 -22.84 13.52 6.32
C TYR A 294 -22.26 14.53 7.32
N LYS A 295 -22.98 15.65 7.54
CA LYS A 295 -22.64 16.70 8.52
C LYS A 295 -23.49 16.61 9.80
N VAL A 296 -24.27 15.54 9.95
CA VAL A 296 -25.04 15.24 11.17
C VAL A 296 -24.38 14.13 11.97
N ASP A 297 -24.85 13.90 13.19
CA ASP A 297 -24.41 12.77 14.00
C ASP A 297 -24.84 11.45 13.37
N ILE A 298 -23.86 10.57 13.17
CA ILE A 298 -24.06 9.20 12.68
C ILE A 298 -23.57 8.26 13.79
N HIS A 299 -24.43 7.35 14.21
CA HIS A 299 -24.14 6.38 15.28
C HIS A 299 -23.60 5.06 14.71
N GLY A 300 -24.01 4.67 13.51
CA GLY A 300 -23.47 3.47 12.90
C GLY A 300 -23.81 3.30 11.43
N ILE A 301 -23.37 2.18 10.90
CA ILE A 301 -23.61 1.74 9.53
C ILE A 301 -23.89 0.23 9.52
N PHE A 302 -24.84 -0.19 8.68
CA PHE A 302 -24.95 -1.57 8.22
C PHE A 302 -24.38 -1.68 6.80
N LEU A 303 -23.51 -2.66 6.58
CA LEU A 303 -23.07 -3.12 5.27
C LEU A 303 -23.94 -4.30 4.86
N ILE A 304 -24.67 -4.17 3.77
CA ILE A 304 -25.62 -5.17 3.30
C ILE A 304 -25.25 -5.53 1.86
N THR A 305 -24.49 -6.61 1.70
CA THR A 305 -24.08 -7.13 0.39
C THR A 305 -25.06 -8.18 -0.09
N ALA A 306 -25.36 -8.21 -1.39
CA ALA A 306 -26.15 -9.29 -1.95
C ALA A 306 -25.75 -9.62 -3.39
N TYR A 307 -26.24 -10.76 -3.88
CA TYR A 307 -26.16 -11.13 -5.29
C TYR A 307 -27.40 -10.69 -6.09
N ASN A 308 -28.46 -10.32 -5.37
CA ASN A 308 -29.74 -9.91 -5.93
C ASN A 308 -30.27 -8.68 -5.19
N ASP A 309 -30.70 -7.67 -5.95
CA ASP A 309 -31.13 -6.37 -5.42
C ASP A 309 -32.41 -6.47 -4.59
N ALA A 310 -33.37 -7.27 -5.03
CA ALA A 310 -34.62 -7.48 -4.30
C ALA A 310 -34.38 -8.16 -2.95
N VAL A 311 -33.37 -9.04 -2.85
CA VAL A 311 -32.99 -9.66 -1.57
C VAL A 311 -32.43 -8.64 -0.59
N ALA A 312 -31.52 -7.76 -1.04
CA ALA A 312 -30.98 -6.69 -0.20
C ALA A 312 -32.04 -5.65 0.19
N ALA A 313 -32.87 -5.21 -0.77
CA ALA A 313 -33.95 -4.26 -0.51
C ALA A 313 -34.95 -4.83 0.50
N LYS A 314 -35.36 -6.09 0.33
CA LYS A 314 -36.24 -6.77 1.28
C LYS A 314 -35.61 -6.89 2.67
N PHE A 315 -34.31 -7.16 2.76
CA PHE A 315 -33.60 -7.16 4.03
C PHE A 315 -33.62 -5.79 4.71
N VAL A 316 -33.39 -4.70 3.97
CA VAL A 316 -33.48 -3.33 4.49
C VAL A 316 -34.88 -3.05 5.04
N GLU A 317 -35.94 -3.43 4.33
CA GLU A 317 -37.32 -3.28 4.81
C GLU A 317 -37.58 -4.08 6.08
N ASP A 318 -37.13 -5.35 6.13
CA ASP A 318 -37.29 -6.23 7.30
C ASP A 318 -36.54 -5.67 8.51
N MET A 319 -35.35 -5.12 8.28
CA MET A 319 -34.53 -4.46 9.29
C MET A 319 -35.21 -3.20 9.82
N GLU A 320 -35.69 -2.30 8.95
CA GLU A 320 -36.40 -1.08 9.37
C GLU A 320 -37.66 -1.42 10.20
N ARG A 321 -38.39 -2.48 9.82
CA ARG A 321 -39.51 -2.99 10.62
C ARG A 321 -39.06 -3.55 11.97
N ALA A 322 -37.95 -4.28 12.04
CA ALA A 322 -37.43 -4.81 13.29
C ALA A 322 -37.02 -3.70 14.29
N PHE A 323 -36.55 -2.55 13.79
CA PHE A 323 -36.23 -1.40 14.64
C PHE A 323 -37.45 -0.52 14.98
N THR A 324 -38.63 -0.82 14.44
CA THR A 324 -39.90 -0.16 14.77
C THR A 324 -40.54 -0.83 15.99
N TYR A 325 -40.73 -0.10 17.09
CA TYR A 325 -41.26 -0.68 18.35
C TYR A 325 -42.65 -0.17 18.73
N THR A 326 -43.16 0.86 18.05
CA THR A 326 -44.59 1.21 18.02
C THR A 326 -44.99 1.61 16.59
N ALA A 327 -46.28 1.75 16.30
CA ALA A 327 -46.77 2.16 14.98
C ALA A 327 -46.18 3.49 14.45
N THR A 328 -45.61 4.32 15.31
CA THR A 328 -45.06 5.65 14.95
C THR A 328 -43.65 5.89 15.49
N ARG A 329 -43.01 4.91 16.15
CA ARG A 329 -41.68 5.09 16.76
C ARG A 329 -40.70 4.02 16.34
N MET A 330 -39.52 4.49 15.93
CA MET A 330 -38.37 3.67 15.59
C MET A 330 -37.25 3.90 16.61
N SER A 331 -36.41 2.89 16.79
CA SER A 331 -35.22 2.96 17.65
C SER A 331 -33.97 3.46 16.90
N ILE A 332 -34.02 3.48 15.56
CA ILE A 332 -33.04 4.14 14.70
C ILE A 332 -33.74 5.05 13.68
N LYS A 333 -33.01 6.04 13.19
CA LYS A 333 -33.37 6.90 12.06
C LYS A 333 -32.37 6.67 10.93
N LYS A 334 -32.88 6.42 9.72
CA LYS A 334 -32.05 6.39 8.50
C LYS A 334 -31.47 7.78 8.26
N VAL A 335 -30.15 7.86 8.10
CA VAL A 335 -29.44 9.08 7.72
C VAL A 335 -29.17 9.06 6.22
N VAL A 336 -28.48 8.01 5.73
CA VAL A 336 -28.21 7.81 4.29
C VAL A 336 -28.40 6.34 3.96
N LEU A 337 -28.95 6.06 2.78
CA LEU A 337 -28.90 4.74 2.15
C LEU A 337 -28.23 4.87 0.78
N LEU A 338 -26.94 4.54 0.73
CA LEU A 338 -26.19 4.55 -0.51
C LEU A 338 -26.18 3.14 -1.11
N LYS A 339 -26.61 3.01 -2.36
CA LYS A 339 -26.48 1.78 -3.13
C LYS A 339 -25.25 1.86 -4.02
N GLY A 340 -24.38 0.86 -3.89
CA GLY A 340 -23.26 0.64 -4.78
C GLY A 340 -23.43 -0.66 -5.58
N ALA A 341 -22.86 -0.68 -6.78
CA ALA A 341 -22.82 -1.86 -7.63
C ALA A 341 -21.59 -1.80 -8.56
N PRO A 342 -21.06 -2.96 -9.00
CA PRO A 342 -20.15 -3.02 -10.13
C PRO A 342 -20.74 -2.30 -11.35
N ARG A 343 -19.86 -1.71 -12.17
CA ARG A 343 -20.26 -1.10 -13.45
C ARG A 343 -20.74 -2.18 -14.44
N ALA A 344 -21.37 -1.75 -15.53
CA ALA A 344 -21.96 -2.68 -16.49
C ALA A 344 -20.92 -3.33 -17.43
N GLY A 345 -21.18 -4.57 -17.84
CA GLY A 345 -20.45 -5.24 -18.92
C GLY A 345 -18.95 -5.39 -18.65
N ALA A 346 -18.12 -4.99 -19.62
CA ALA A 346 -16.66 -5.10 -19.54
C ALA A 346 -16.04 -4.24 -18.41
N GLU A 347 -16.76 -3.20 -17.96
CA GLU A 347 -16.31 -2.28 -16.92
C GLU A 347 -16.60 -2.79 -15.50
N ALA A 348 -17.22 -3.97 -15.34
CA ALA A 348 -17.64 -4.49 -14.03
C ALA A 348 -16.50 -4.62 -13.00
N ARG A 349 -15.24 -4.68 -13.44
CA ARG A 349 -14.06 -4.75 -12.54
C ARG A 349 -13.38 -3.40 -12.31
N ASN A 350 -13.92 -2.33 -12.87
CA ASN A 350 -13.29 -1.03 -12.96
C ASN A 350 -14.03 0.00 -12.10
N ASP A 351 -13.29 1.03 -11.67
CA ASP A 351 -13.89 2.25 -11.16
C ASP A 351 -14.50 3.10 -12.29
N HIS A 352 -15.08 4.25 -11.95
CA HIS A 352 -15.69 5.17 -12.93
C HIS A 352 -14.69 5.86 -13.86
N PHE A 353 -13.39 5.88 -13.54
CA PHE A 353 -12.34 6.33 -14.47
C PHE A 353 -11.92 5.22 -15.45
N GLY A 354 -12.41 3.99 -15.27
CA GLY A 354 -12.15 2.85 -16.12
C GLY A 354 -10.94 2.01 -15.69
N TYR A 355 -10.40 2.19 -14.48
CA TYR A 355 -9.23 1.44 -14.02
C TYR A 355 -9.62 0.24 -13.17
N ARG A 356 -9.07 -0.93 -13.53
CA ARG A 356 -9.28 -2.18 -12.79
C ARG A 356 -8.73 -2.12 -11.37
N GLY A 357 -9.60 -2.43 -10.40
CA GLY A 357 -9.27 -2.43 -8.96
C GLY A 357 -9.10 -3.81 -8.32
N GLY A 358 -8.93 -3.84 -6.99
CA GLY A 358 -9.11 -5.04 -6.15
C GLY A 358 -7.97 -6.07 -6.10
N MET A 359 -6.86 -5.87 -6.82
CA MET A 359 -5.80 -6.88 -6.96
C MET A 359 -4.75 -6.87 -5.84
N SER A 360 -4.37 -5.69 -5.34
CA SER A 360 -3.27 -5.51 -4.38
C SER A 360 -3.79 -5.22 -2.97
N ASN A 361 -4.53 -6.17 -2.40
CA ASN A 361 -4.91 -6.15 -0.98
C ASN A 361 -3.92 -7.00 -0.17
N PRO A 362 -3.57 -6.60 1.07
CA PRO A 362 -2.73 -7.41 1.93
C PRO A 362 -3.39 -8.76 2.24
N GLN A 363 -2.55 -9.77 2.46
CA GLN A 363 -2.92 -11.16 2.65
C GLN A 363 -2.55 -11.64 4.05
N VAL A 364 -3.41 -12.46 4.64
CA VAL A 364 -3.22 -13.04 5.97
C VAL A 364 -3.25 -14.56 5.84
N ARG A 365 -2.19 -15.21 6.31
CA ARG A 365 -2.05 -16.67 6.28
C ARG A 365 -3.19 -17.32 7.09
N ASN A 366 -3.74 -18.43 6.59
CA ASN A 366 -4.86 -19.19 7.16
C ASN A 366 -6.19 -18.41 7.23
N VAL A 367 -6.29 -17.28 6.53
CA VAL A 367 -7.55 -16.51 6.40
C VAL A 367 -7.82 -16.18 4.95
N THR A 368 -6.88 -15.53 4.26
CA THR A 368 -7.03 -15.19 2.83
C THR A 368 -6.34 -16.17 1.89
N PHE A 369 -5.49 -17.07 2.43
CA PHE A 369 -4.86 -18.18 1.72
C PHE A 369 -4.42 -19.28 2.71
N GLU A 370 -4.32 -20.53 2.23
CA GLU A 370 -3.90 -21.71 3.02
C GLU A 370 -2.60 -22.35 2.47
N THR A 371 -1.95 -23.22 3.26
CA THR A 371 -0.80 -24.08 2.86
C THR A 371 -1.05 -25.52 3.31
N PRO A 372 -0.73 -26.61 2.56
CA PRO A 372 -0.31 -26.75 1.16
C PRO A 372 -1.36 -27.41 0.21
N ALA A 373 -2.60 -27.65 0.64
CA ALA A 373 -3.67 -28.18 -0.22
C ALA A 373 -4.71 -27.09 -0.54
N GLN A 374 -4.58 -26.48 -1.74
CA GLN A 374 -5.47 -25.47 -2.37
C GLN A 374 -5.53 -24.06 -1.76
N ALA A 375 -4.58 -23.20 -2.15
CA ALA A 375 -4.76 -22.04 -3.03
C ALA A 375 -3.57 -21.08 -2.85
N THR A 376 -2.62 -21.12 -3.78
CA THR A 376 -1.57 -20.10 -3.88
C THR A 376 -2.23 -18.72 -3.94
N ILE A 377 -1.69 -17.73 -3.21
CA ILE A 377 -2.17 -16.33 -3.20
C ILE A 377 -2.63 -15.94 -4.61
N ARG A 378 -3.90 -15.51 -4.73
CA ARG A 378 -4.54 -15.25 -6.03
C ARG A 378 -3.69 -14.31 -6.88
N TYR A 379 -3.26 -13.21 -6.26
CA TYR A 379 -2.39 -12.17 -6.83
C TYR A 379 -1.01 -12.15 -6.14
N PRO A 380 -0.02 -12.94 -6.60
CA PRO A 380 1.35 -12.88 -6.08
C PRO A 380 1.92 -11.45 -6.16
N GLY A 381 2.85 -11.13 -5.26
CA GLY A 381 3.32 -9.76 -5.03
C GLY A 381 2.41 -8.92 -4.12
N SER A 382 1.29 -9.47 -3.66
CA SER A 382 0.52 -8.87 -2.56
C SER A 382 1.29 -9.00 -1.24
N PRO A 383 1.30 -7.95 -0.38
CA PRO A 383 2.01 -8.02 0.89
C PRO A 383 1.35 -9.06 1.81
N ILE A 384 2.17 -9.86 2.50
CA ILE A 384 1.73 -10.79 3.53
C ILE A 384 1.97 -10.12 4.87
N ILE A 385 0.92 -9.98 5.67
CA ILE A 385 0.96 -9.25 6.95
C ILE A 385 0.50 -10.13 8.11
N PRO A 386 0.96 -9.85 9.35
CA PRO A 386 0.30 -10.33 10.55
C PRO A 386 -1.17 -9.85 10.59
N ILE A 387 -2.08 -10.67 11.12
CA ILE A 387 -3.51 -10.30 11.18
C ILE A 387 -3.74 -9.03 12.02
N GLY A 388 -2.89 -8.78 13.02
CA GLY A 388 -2.97 -7.64 13.93
C GLY A 388 -2.87 -6.27 13.25
N VAL A 389 -2.30 -6.21 12.05
CA VAL A 389 -2.31 -4.99 11.23
C VAL A 389 -3.74 -4.59 10.85
N ILE A 390 -4.64 -5.56 10.72
CA ILE A 390 -6.05 -5.35 10.35
C ILE A 390 -7.01 -5.55 11.54
N VAL A 391 -6.75 -6.52 12.41
CA VAL A 391 -7.66 -6.94 13.50
C VAL A 391 -7.03 -6.65 14.86
N MET A 392 -7.73 -5.97 15.74
CA MET A 392 -7.23 -5.58 17.07
C MET A 392 -6.95 -6.79 17.97
N GLY A 393 -5.94 -6.66 18.82
CA GLY A 393 -5.61 -7.67 19.84
C GLY A 393 -4.75 -8.84 19.36
N TYR A 394 -4.26 -8.80 18.12
CA TYR A 394 -3.37 -9.82 17.57
C TYR A 394 -1.97 -9.26 17.25
N GLU A 395 -1.01 -10.15 17.01
CA GLU A 395 0.32 -9.77 16.56
C GLU A 395 0.27 -8.92 15.29
N GLY A 396 0.95 -7.77 15.31
CA GLY A 396 0.88 -6.71 14.31
C GLY A 396 0.04 -5.49 14.72
N ASP A 397 -0.83 -5.62 15.73
CA ASP A 397 -1.47 -4.47 16.38
C ASP A 397 -0.50 -3.90 17.43
N GLU A 398 0.03 -2.71 17.18
CA GLU A 398 0.99 -2.05 18.10
C GLU A 398 0.38 -1.78 19.49
N ASP A 399 -0.95 -1.79 19.60
CA ASP A 399 -1.68 -1.51 20.83
C ASP A 399 -2.32 -2.76 21.45
N LYS A 400 -2.00 -3.96 20.95
CA LYS A 400 -2.69 -5.24 21.30
C LYS A 400 -2.85 -5.48 22.80
N ASP A 401 -1.82 -5.18 23.58
CA ASP A 401 -1.78 -5.46 25.03
C ASP A 401 -2.51 -4.39 25.86
N LYS A 402 -2.99 -3.31 25.23
CA LYS A 402 -3.72 -2.19 25.86
C LYS A 402 -5.16 -2.09 25.39
N ARG A 403 -5.58 -2.91 24.41
CA ARG A 403 -6.95 -2.90 23.91
C ARG A 403 -7.93 -3.30 25.00
N ALA A 404 -9.08 -2.64 25.04
CA ALA A 404 -10.21 -3.09 25.83
C ALA A 404 -10.61 -4.51 25.40
N ALA A 405 -10.97 -5.36 26.36
CA ALA A 405 -11.27 -6.77 26.08
C ALA A 405 -12.39 -6.97 25.04
N TRP A 406 -13.37 -6.06 25.01
CA TRP A 406 -14.48 -6.11 24.06
C TRP A 406 -14.12 -5.67 22.63
N ALA A 407 -12.97 -5.00 22.45
CA ALA A 407 -12.50 -4.51 21.16
C ALA A 407 -11.63 -5.53 20.41
N ILE A 408 -11.13 -6.56 21.09
CA ILE A 408 -10.42 -7.70 20.48
C ILE A 408 -11.33 -8.34 19.42
N ASP A 409 -10.75 -8.81 18.31
CA ASP A 409 -11.45 -9.30 17.11
C ASP A 409 -12.15 -8.19 16.28
N GLY A 410 -12.14 -6.95 16.74
CA GLY A 410 -12.61 -5.77 16.02
C GLY A 410 -11.59 -5.21 15.03
N SER A 411 -12.05 -4.27 14.20
CA SER A 411 -11.22 -3.45 13.31
C SER A 411 -11.85 -2.07 13.23
N PHE A 412 -11.04 -1.02 13.06
CA PHE A 412 -11.60 0.24 12.61
C PHE A 412 -12.05 0.11 11.17
N MET A 413 -13.19 0.74 10.85
CA MET A 413 -13.73 0.81 9.50
C MET A 413 -13.79 2.28 9.08
N VAL A 414 -13.11 2.62 8.00
CA VAL A 414 -13.17 3.95 7.41
C VAL A 414 -14.02 3.92 6.15
N THR A 415 -15.02 4.81 6.08
CA THR A 415 -15.82 5.01 4.87
C THR A 415 -15.63 6.40 4.26
N ARG A 416 -15.56 6.46 2.93
CA ARG A 416 -15.49 7.72 2.17
C ARG A 416 -16.33 7.61 0.90
N LYS A 417 -17.34 8.45 0.73
CA LYS A 417 -18.00 8.67 -0.57
C LYS A 417 -17.12 9.63 -1.38
N LEU A 418 -16.44 9.12 -2.38
CA LEU A 418 -15.55 9.88 -3.25
C LEU A 418 -16.23 10.05 -4.61
N ASN A 419 -16.61 11.27 -4.97
CA ASN A 419 -17.25 11.56 -6.25
C ASN A 419 -16.19 11.71 -7.34
N ASN A 420 -16.35 10.98 -8.44
CA ASN A 420 -15.44 10.97 -9.56
C ASN A 420 -15.94 11.92 -10.66
N LEU A 421 -15.12 12.92 -10.98
CA LEU A 421 -15.34 13.89 -12.05
C LEU A 421 -14.78 13.32 -13.36
N VAL A 422 -15.49 12.34 -13.93
CA VAL A 422 -14.99 11.51 -15.05
C VAL A 422 -14.80 12.32 -16.34
N PRO A 423 -15.77 13.12 -16.82
CA PRO A 423 -15.56 13.97 -18.00
C PRO A 423 -14.36 14.91 -17.84
N GLU A 424 -14.18 15.48 -16.65
CA GLU A 424 -13.07 16.40 -16.35
C GLU A 424 -11.71 15.69 -16.38
N PHE A 425 -11.65 14.44 -15.92
CA PHE A 425 -10.44 13.63 -16.01
C PHE A 425 -10.13 13.21 -17.45
N ASP A 426 -11.14 12.76 -18.21
CA ASP A 426 -10.96 12.39 -19.61
C ASP A 426 -10.51 13.59 -20.46
N ASP A 427 -11.10 14.78 -20.25
CA ASP A 427 -10.68 16.03 -20.89
C ASP A 427 -9.22 16.36 -20.55
N PHE A 428 -8.83 16.23 -19.28
CA PHE A 428 -7.45 16.47 -18.86
C PHE A 428 -6.47 15.55 -19.60
N LEU A 429 -6.79 14.26 -19.73
CA LEU A 429 -5.96 13.29 -20.44
C LEU A 429 -5.88 13.59 -21.94
N LEU A 430 -7.00 13.95 -22.58
CA LEU A 430 -7.06 14.31 -24.00
C LEU A 430 -6.26 15.58 -24.30
N GLU A 431 -6.24 16.53 -23.37
CA GLU A 431 -5.48 17.76 -23.52
C GLU A 431 -3.96 17.55 -23.30
N HIS A 432 -3.58 16.79 -22.27
CA HIS A 432 -2.18 16.68 -21.84
C HIS A 432 -1.44 15.48 -22.45
N GLY A 433 -2.15 14.40 -22.75
CA GLY A 433 -1.58 13.18 -23.34
C GLY A 433 -0.76 13.47 -24.59
N PRO A 434 -1.32 14.13 -25.63
CA PRO A 434 -0.60 14.44 -26.86
C PRO A 434 0.61 15.38 -26.65
N LYS A 435 0.61 16.21 -25.61
CA LYS A 435 1.75 17.07 -25.27
C LYS A 435 2.92 16.24 -24.71
N VAL A 436 2.62 15.17 -23.97
CA VAL A 436 3.61 14.25 -23.41
C VAL A 436 4.05 13.19 -24.44
N PHE A 437 3.12 12.71 -25.27
CA PHE A 437 3.33 11.66 -26.26
C PHE A 437 2.89 12.11 -27.67
N PRO A 438 3.62 13.04 -28.31
CA PRO A 438 3.20 13.66 -29.57
C PRO A 438 3.24 12.73 -30.79
N ASN A 439 3.93 11.59 -30.69
CA ASN A 439 4.22 10.70 -31.82
C ASN A 439 3.24 9.50 -31.92
N ILE A 440 2.15 9.50 -31.15
CA ILE A 440 1.12 8.46 -31.17
C ILE A 440 -0.28 9.10 -31.28
N PRO A 441 -1.32 8.35 -31.68
CA PRO A 441 -2.68 8.89 -31.77
C PRO A 441 -3.14 9.54 -30.47
N VAL A 442 -3.94 10.61 -30.57
CA VAL A 442 -4.41 11.42 -29.43
C VAL A 442 -5.01 10.55 -28.31
N LYS A 443 -5.85 9.59 -28.68
CA LYS A 443 -6.48 8.68 -27.72
C LYS A 443 -5.45 7.79 -27.01
N ASP A 444 -4.48 7.25 -27.75
CA ASP A 444 -3.44 6.39 -27.18
C ASP A 444 -2.50 7.19 -26.26
N ALA A 445 -2.24 8.45 -26.62
CA ALA A 445 -1.50 9.40 -25.79
C ALA A 445 -2.22 9.70 -24.47
N ALA A 446 -3.54 9.91 -24.53
CA ALA A 446 -4.39 10.12 -23.36
C ALA A 446 -4.43 8.87 -22.46
N ASP A 447 -4.65 7.68 -23.05
CA ASP A 447 -4.68 6.42 -22.32
C ASP A 447 -3.32 6.11 -21.67
N ARG A 448 -2.20 6.39 -22.36
CA ARG A 448 -0.85 6.23 -21.79
C ARG A 448 -0.56 7.19 -20.66
N LEU A 449 -0.99 8.46 -20.78
CA LEU A 449 -0.87 9.41 -19.67
C LEU A 449 -1.67 8.92 -18.47
N GLY A 450 -2.93 8.55 -18.66
CA GLY A 450 -3.77 8.02 -17.61
C GLY A 450 -3.16 6.79 -16.92
N ALA A 451 -2.61 5.86 -17.71
CA ALA A 451 -1.91 4.70 -17.18
C ALA A 451 -0.72 5.08 -16.29
N ARG A 452 0.02 6.13 -16.63
CA ARG A 452 1.13 6.64 -15.81
C ARG A 452 0.65 7.35 -14.54
N LEU A 453 -0.47 8.07 -14.58
CA LEU A 453 -1.06 8.69 -13.38
C LEU A 453 -1.53 7.61 -12.38
N PHE A 454 -2.16 6.54 -12.86
CA PHE A 454 -2.62 5.45 -12.01
C PHE A 454 -1.51 4.44 -11.64
N GLY A 455 -0.48 4.31 -12.47
CA GLY A 455 0.53 3.24 -12.40
C GLY A 455 0.07 1.91 -13.04
N ARG A 456 -1.12 1.90 -13.66
CA ARG A 456 -1.69 0.76 -14.39
C ARG A 456 -2.51 1.24 -15.56
N TRP A 457 -2.51 0.50 -16.66
CA TRP A 457 -3.48 0.64 -17.73
C TRP A 457 -4.89 0.27 -17.25
N LYS A 458 -5.92 0.72 -17.98
CA LYS A 458 -7.34 0.47 -17.65
C LYS A 458 -7.66 -1.02 -17.46
N ASP A 459 -7.02 -1.91 -18.25
CA ASP A 459 -7.18 -3.37 -18.15
C ASP A 459 -6.52 -4.00 -16.89
N GLY A 460 -5.72 -3.21 -16.17
CA GLY A 460 -4.99 -3.61 -14.96
C GLY A 460 -3.51 -3.89 -15.19
N THR A 461 -3.00 -3.88 -16.43
CA THR A 461 -1.57 -4.07 -16.73
C THR A 461 -0.73 -3.03 -15.98
N PRO A 462 0.21 -3.42 -15.09
CA PRO A 462 1.06 -2.45 -14.40
C PRO A 462 2.05 -1.80 -15.37
N THR A 463 2.16 -0.47 -15.31
CA THR A 463 3.13 0.28 -16.14
C THR A 463 4.57 -0.08 -15.81
N GLU A 464 4.82 -0.62 -14.61
CA GLU A 464 6.09 -1.25 -14.30
C GLU A 464 6.39 -2.35 -15.32
N LEU A 465 5.53 -3.35 -15.50
CA LEU A 465 5.81 -4.49 -16.39
C LEU A 465 5.65 -4.17 -17.88
N SER A 466 4.71 -3.30 -18.24
CA SER A 466 4.49 -2.86 -19.63
C SER A 466 4.25 -1.34 -19.66
N PRO A 467 5.32 -0.53 -19.79
CA PRO A 467 5.23 0.93 -19.66
C PRO A 467 4.59 1.64 -20.85
N ASP A 468 4.56 0.99 -22.02
CA ASP A 468 4.26 1.64 -23.29
C ASP A 468 2.93 1.21 -23.91
N ALA A 469 2.36 0.08 -23.48
CA ALA A 469 1.06 -0.42 -23.93
C ALA A 469 0.39 -1.35 -22.89
N PRO A 470 -0.95 -1.51 -22.92
CA PRO A 470 -1.60 -2.59 -22.19
C PRO A 470 -1.15 -3.96 -22.72
N ASP A 471 -1.09 -4.97 -21.86
CA ASP A 471 -0.67 -6.33 -22.22
C ASP A 471 -1.70 -7.35 -21.71
N PRO A 472 -2.58 -7.87 -22.58
CA PRO A 472 -3.56 -8.89 -22.25
C PRO A 472 -2.97 -10.17 -21.65
N ALA A 473 -1.71 -10.51 -21.96
CA ALA A 473 -1.03 -11.67 -21.37
C ALA A 473 -0.62 -11.43 -19.90
N ILE A 474 -0.54 -10.16 -19.47
CA ILE A 474 -0.35 -9.78 -18.07
C ILE A 474 -1.71 -9.53 -17.41
N SER A 475 -2.59 -8.75 -18.03
CA SER A 475 -3.88 -8.39 -17.42
C SER A 475 -4.86 -9.57 -17.33
N GLY A 476 -4.73 -10.56 -18.21
CA GLY A 476 -5.47 -11.82 -18.17
C GLY A 476 -4.97 -12.83 -17.13
N ASP A 477 -3.79 -12.63 -16.54
CA ASP A 477 -3.15 -13.59 -15.64
C ASP A 477 -3.01 -13.03 -14.21
N ASP A 478 -3.86 -13.55 -13.30
CA ASP A 478 -3.84 -13.20 -11.87
C ASP A 478 -2.45 -13.46 -11.24
N LYS A 479 -1.62 -14.37 -11.79
CA LYS A 479 -0.26 -14.65 -11.29
C LYS A 479 0.80 -13.64 -11.73
N ARG A 480 0.53 -12.83 -12.74
CA ARG A 480 1.47 -11.83 -13.28
C ARG A 480 1.06 -10.39 -12.96
N ILE A 481 -0.24 -10.10 -12.98
CA ILE A 481 -0.79 -8.74 -12.91
C ILE A 481 -0.33 -7.93 -11.68
N ASN A 482 0.05 -8.58 -10.58
CA ASN A 482 0.55 -7.91 -9.37
C ASN A 482 1.98 -8.31 -8.97
N ASN A 483 2.60 -9.24 -9.69
CA ASN A 483 3.86 -9.87 -9.29
C ASN A 483 5.08 -9.10 -9.80
N PHE A 484 5.39 -7.98 -9.15
CA PHE A 484 6.53 -7.14 -9.51
C PHE A 484 7.06 -6.36 -8.29
N ALA A 485 8.27 -5.84 -8.44
CA ALA A 485 8.84 -4.76 -7.63
C ALA A 485 9.18 -3.61 -8.58
N PHE A 486 9.32 -2.39 -8.05
CA PHE A 486 9.71 -1.25 -8.87
C PHE A 486 11.20 -1.29 -9.18
N ASP A 487 11.56 -1.23 -10.46
CA ASP A 487 12.95 -1.16 -10.89
C ASP A 487 13.59 0.17 -10.47
N GLN A 488 14.48 0.11 -9.48
CA GLN A 488 15.14 1.28 -8.93
C GLN A 488 16.13 1.91 -9.92
N SER A 489 16.62 1.16 -10.91
CA SER A 489 17.53 1.66 -11.95
C SER A 489 16.80 2.41 -13.06
N ALA A 490 15.51 2.13 -13.25
CA ALA A 490 14.69 2.74 -14.29
C ALA A 490 14.13 4.12 -13.92
N GLY A 491 14.39 4.62 -12.71
CA GLY A 491 13.88 5.92 -12.24
C GLY A 491 12.36 6.00 -12.37
N GLN A 492 11.88 7.01 -13.11
CA GLN A 492 10.47 7.22 -13.41
C GLN A 492 10.07 6.75 -14.82
N LYS A 493 10.98 6.18 -15.61
CA LYS A 493 10.72 5.79 -17.01
C LYS A 493 9.57 4.80 -17.13
N ARG A 494 9.55 3.76 -16.29
CA ARG A 494 8.51 2.73 -16.31
C ARG A 494 7.25 3.18 -15.58
N CYS A 495 7.40 3.62 -14.33
CA CYS A 495 6.30 4.03 -13.47
C CYS A 495 6.69 5.28 -12.65
N PRO A 496 5.94 6.39 -12.73
CA PRO A 496 6.23 7.60 -11.94
C PRO A 496 6.21 7.33 -10.44
N PHE A 497 7.09 7.97 -9.67
CA PHE A 497 7.13 7.83 -8.21
C PHE A 497 5.80 8.24 -7.55
N ALA A 498 5.17 9.30 -8.08
CA ALA A 498 3.90 9.81 -7.60
C ALA A 498 2.65 9.13 -8.20
N SER A 499 2.81 8.10 -9.04
CA SER A 499 1.64 7.37 -9.56
C SER A 499 0.82 6.77 -8.42
N HIS A 500 -0.50 6.70 -8.61
CA HIS A 500 -1.44 6.29 -7.56
C HIS A 500 -1.05 4.94 -6.94
N MET A 501 -0.82 3.91 -7.76
CA MET A 501 -0.41 2.59 -7.29
C MET A 501 0.90 2.60 -6.48
N ARG A 502 1.90 3.42 -6.87
CA ARG A 502 3.23 3.48 -6.25
C ARG A 502 3.18 4.26 -4.93
N LYS A 503 2.35 5.31 -4.84
CA LYS A 503 2.02 5.99 -3.59
C LYS A 503 1.24 5.08 -2.63
N SER A 504 0.23 4.34 -3.11
CA SER A 504 -0.61 3.46 -2.28
C SER A 504 0.12 2.23 -1.73
N ASN A 505 1.14 1.76 -2.43
CA ASN A 505 1.99 0.64 -2.02
C ASN A 505 3.40 0.86 -2.60
N PRO A 506 4.32 1.46 -1.83
CA PRO A 506 5.67 1.79 -2.28
C PRO A 506 6.55 0.55 -2.55
N ARG A 507 6.13 -0.66 -2.13
CA ARG A 507 6.90 -1.90 -2.29
C ARG A 507 8.35 -1.73 -1.83
N ASN A 508 9.30 -1.83 -2.76
CA ASN A 508 10.74 -1.73 -2.54
C ASN A 508 11.29 -0.31 -2.65
N ASP A 509 10.45 0.73 -2.75
CA ASP A 509 10.88 2.13 -2.61
C ASP A 509 11.19 2.53 -1.16
N VAL A 510 10.79 1.69 -0.21
CA VAL A 510 10.93 1.89 1.22
C VAL A 510 11.58 0.64 1.82
N THR A 511 12.56 0.84 2.70
CA THR A 511 13.31 -0.25 3.32
C THR A 511 13.49 0.00 4.81
N PRO A 512 13.37 -1.04 5.68
CA PRO A 512 12.90 -2.39 5.34
C PRO A 512 11.42 -2.39 4.93
N VAL A 513 11.01 -3.25 3.99
CA VAL A 513 9.63 -3.27 3.46
C VAL A 513 8.62 -3.56 4.58
N GLU A 514 9.05 -4.31 5.58
CA GLU A 514 8.32 -4.68 6.79
C GLU A 514 7.93 -3.46 7.64
N SER A 515 8.70 -2.36 7.60
CA SER A 515 8.34 -1.14 8.35
C SER A 515 7.06 -0.49 7.82
N VAL A 516 6.61 -0.90 6.63
CA VAL A 516 5.40 -0.41 5.99
C VAL A 516 4.18 -1.25 6.36
N PHE A 517 4.37 -2.46 6.91
CA PHE A 517 3.26 -3.37 7.17
C PHE A 517 2.20 -2.76 8.08
N LYS A 518 2.64 -2.03 9.12
CA LYS A 518 1.75 -1.32 10.06
C LYS A 518 0.85 -0.26 9.41
N HIS A 519 1.13 0.12 8.17
CA HIS A 519 0.33 1.10 7.43
C HIS A 519 -0.69 0.46 6.49
N PHE A 520 -0.58 -0.84 6.20
CA PHE A 520 -1.45 -1.47 5.22
C PHE A 520 -2.91 -1.47 5.66
N ILE A 521 -3.77 -1.07 4.72
CA ILE A 521 -5.22 -1.14 4.84
C ILE A 521 -5.77 -2.23 3.92
N ARG A 522 -6.88 -2.85 4.30
CA ARG A 522 -7.64 -3.74 3.42
C ARG A 522 -8.86 -3.02 2.85
N ARG A 523 -9.03 -2.99 1.52
CA ARG A 523 -10.03 -2.16 0.83
C ARG A 523 -11.13 -3.01 0.20
N HIS A 524 -12.39 -2.73 0.54
CA HIS A 524 -13.60 -3.36 -0.02
C HIS A 524 -14.51 -2.31 -0.63
N ASN A 525 -13.95 -1.51 -1.53
CA ASN A 525 -14.65 -0.40 -2.16
C ASN A 525 -15.78 -0.89 -3.08
N MET A 526 -16.78 -0.04 -3.31
CA MET A 526 -17.87 -0.29 -4.25
C MET A 526 -18.18 0.96 -5.09
N PRO A 527 -18.23 0.89 -6.43
CA PRO A 527 -18.69 2.00 -7.24
C PRO A 527 -20.16 2.36 -6.96
N TYR A 528 -20.52 3.62 -7.14
CA TYR A 528 -21.90 4.10 -7.04
C TYR A 528 -22.21 5.08 -8.17
N GLY A 529 -23.52 5.31 -8.39
CA GLY A 529 -24.00 6.26 -9.40
C GLY A 529 -23.99 5.71 -10.83
N PRO A 530 -24.62 6.43 -11.77
CA PRO A 530 -24.77 6.00 -13.15
C PRO A 530 -23.47 6.16 -13.95
N GLU A 531 -23.42 5.48 -15.10
CA GLU A 531 -22.40 5.74 -16.12
C GLU A 531 -22.44 7.20 -16.62
N VAL A 532 -21.37 7.64 -17.28
CA VAL A 532 -21.31 8.96 -17.92
C VAL A 532 -22.33 9.01 -19.07
N SER A 533 -23.28 9.94 -18.98
CA SER A 533 -24.31 10.16 -20.00
C SER A 533 -23.74 10.83 -21.27
N PRO A 534 -24.41 10.74 -22.43
CA PRO A 534 -24.01 11.46 -23.64
C PRO A 534 -23.88 12.98 -23.42
N GLU A 535 -24.82 13.58 -22.66
CA GLU A 535 -24.78 15.01 -22.33
C GLU A 535 -23.52 15.41 -21.56
N GLU A 536 -23.08 14.58 -20.61
CA GLU A 536 -21.86 14.84 -19.84
C GLU A 536 -20.59 14.71 -20.70
N ARG A 537 -20.60 13.79 -21.69
CA ARG A 537 -19.48 13.62 -22.64
C ARG A 537 -19.36 14.81 -23.59
N ASP A 538 -20.49 15.28 -24.14
CA ASP A 538 -20.51 16.37 -25.11
C ASP A 538 -20.41 17.75 -24.42
N GLY A 539 -20.84 17.81 -23.16
CA GLY A 539 -20.91 19.02 -22.36
C GLY A 539 -19.62 19.36 -21.62
N ASN A 540 -18.61 18.47 -21.60
CA ASN A 540 -17.34 18.63 -20.88
C ASN A 540 -17.55 18.96 -19.38
N GLY A 541 -18.36 18.13 -18.70
CA GLY A 541 -18.55 18.31 -17.26
C GLY A 541 -19.49 17.30 -16.63
N THR A 542 -19.26 17.02 -15.36
CA THR A 542 -20.11 16.16 -14.55
C THR A 542 -21.43 16.85 -14.23
N ILE A 543 -22.54 16.13 -14.44
CA ILE A 543 -23.91 16.58 -14.11
C ILE A 543 -24.55 15.62 -13.09
N GLN A 544 -24.19 14.33 -13.12
CA GLN A 544 -24.68 13.32 -12.19
C GLN A 544 -23.59 12.83 -11.24
N GLU A 545 -23.93 12.61 -9.97
CA GLU A 545 -23.01 12.04 -8.98
C GLU A 545 -22.70 10.58 -9.28
N ARG A 546 -21.42 10.26 -9.28
CA ARG A 546 -20.89 8.91 -9.45
C ARG A 546 -19.54 8.81 -8.79
N GLY A 547 -19.11 7.62 -8.44
CA GLY A 547 -17.74 7.45 -7.97
C GLY A 547 -17.54 6.20 -7.17
N LEU A 548 -16.71 6.29 -6.14
CA LEU A 548 -16.31 5.15 -5.34
C LEU A 548 -16.69 5.37 -3.88
N HIS A 549 -17.48 4.46 -3.32
CA HIS A 549 -17.61 4.34 -1.88
C HIS A 549 -16.45 3.50 -1.36
N VAL A 550 -15.45 4.17 -0.80
CA VAL A 550 -14.30 3.51 -0.17
C VAL A 550 -14.74 2.96 1.17
N VAL A 551 -14.43 1.70 1.41
CA VAL A 551 -14.50 1.04 2.72
C VAL A 551 -13.15 0.39 2.95
N CYS A 552 -12.50 0.70 4.06
CA CYS A 552 -11.26 0.04 4.41
C CYS A 552 -11.11 -0.24 5.90
N TYR A 553 -10.27 -1.22 6.19
CA TYR A 553 -10.05 -1.79 7.51
C TYR A 553 -8.57 -1.76 7.89
N ALA A 554 -8.33 -1.42 9.15
CA ALA A 554 -7.04 -1.51 9.83
C ALA A 554 -7.28 -1.53 11.35
N SER A 555 -6.31 -2.03 12.12
CA SER A 555 -6.36 -1.94 13.59
C SER A 555 -6.07 -0.52 14.12
N SER A 556 -5.62 0.40 13.25
CA SER A 556 -5.53 1.84 13.54
C SER A 556 -5.84 2.68 12.30
N ILE A 557 -6.70 3.68 12.45
CA ILE A 557 -7.00 4.70 11.43
C ILE A 557 -5.79 5.61 11.25
N VAL A 558 -5.17 6.04 12.36
CA VAL A 558 -4.02 6.95 12.35
C VAL A 558 -2.84 6.32 11.60
N ARG A 559 -2.51 5.05 11.88
CA ARG A 559 -1.42 4.34 11.20
C ARG A 559 -1.81 3.82 9.82
N GLY A 560 -3.09 3.57 9.56
CA GLY A 560 -3.61 3.07 8.29
C GLY A 560 -4.07 4.18 7.34
N PHE A 561 -5.38 4.39 7.26
CA PHE A 561 -6.00 5.27 6.25
C PHE A 561 -5.51 6.73 6.34
N LYS A 562 -5.40 7.30 7.54
CA LYS A 562 -4.95 8.69 7.70
C LYS A 562 -3.51 8.84 7.23
N PHE A 563 -2.64 7.90 7.58
CA PHE A 563 -1.26 7.86 7.10
C PHE A 563 -1.17 7.79 5.57
N TYR A 564 -1.97 6.94 4.93
CA TYR A 564 -2.05 6.86 3.47
C TYR A 564 -2.38 8.22 2.86
N GLN A 565 -3.41 8.89 3.37
CA GLN A 565 -3.83 10.18 2.83
C GLN A 565 -2.76 11.25 3.07
N GLN A 566 -2.28 11.41 4.30
CA GLN A 566 -1.40 12.50 4.67
C GLN A 566 0.06 12.28 4.25
N ALA A 567 0.63 11.16 4.69
CA ALA A 567 2.06 10.92 4.58
C ALA A 567 2.46 10.37 3.21
N TRP A 568 1.51 9.83 2.43
CA TRP A 568 1.79 9.30 1.09
C TRP A 568 1.11 10.12 0.00
N TYR A 569 -0.23 10.17 -0.05
CA TYR A 569 -0.94 10.84 -1.15
C TYR A 569 -0.71 12.34 -1.18
N ASN A 570 -0.77 13.00 -0.01
CA ASN A 570 -0.64 14.44 0.10
C ASN A 570 0.83 14.90 0.24
N GLU A 571 1.76 14.01 0.58
CA GLU A 571 3.17 14.37 0.81
C GLU A 571 3.96 14.43 -0.51
N PRO A 572 4.40 15.61 -0.98
CA PRO A 572 5.12 15.72 -2.24
C PRO A 572 6.51 15.05 -2.23
N ASN A 573 7.14 14.86 -1.07
CA ASN A 573 8.45 14.23 -0.94
C ASN A 573 8.41 12.71 -0.81
N PHE A 574 7.22 12.09 -0.84
CA PHE A 574 7.05 10.64 -0.73
C PHE A 574 6.96 10.00 -2.12
N PRO A 575 7.54 8.81 -2.39
CA PRO A 575 8.43 8.03 -1.53
C PRO A 575 9.75 8.77 -1.22
N PRO A 576 10.40 8.50 -0.08
CA PRO A 576 11.61 9.20 0.34
C PRO A 576 12.81 8.86 -0.54
N ASN A 577 13.86 9.68 -0.43
CA ASN A 577 15.18 9.44 -1.04
C ASN A 577 15.15 9.25 -2.56
N LYS A 578 14.27 9.97 -3.27
CA LYS A 578 14.23 9.97 -4.73
C LYS A 578 15.08 11.12 -5.29
N PRO A 579 15.71 10.92 -6.47
CA PRO A 579 16.53 11.95 -7.09
C PRO A 579 15.70 13.19 -7.45
N GLU A 580 14.44 12.97 -7.81
CA GLU A 580 13.47 14.02 -8.15
C GLU A 580 12.35 14.06 -7.15
N LEU A 581 11.83 15.27 -6.92
CA LEU A 581 10.66 15.49 -6.09
C LEU A 581 9.43 14.84 -6.75
N PRO A 582 8.87 13.75 -6.18
CA PRO A 582 7.78 13.03 -6.83
C PRO A 582 6.54 13.89 -7.07
N GLY A 583 6.19 14.72 -6.08
CA GLY A 583 4.92 15.41 -6.01
C GLY A 583 3.81 14.56 -5.37
N MET A 584 2.58 15.04 -5.49
CA MET A 584 1.41 14.44 -4.83
C MET A 584 0.79 13.36 -5.71
N ASP A 585 -0.01 12.49 -5.09
CA ASP A 585 -0.83 11.53 -5.84
C ASP A 585 -1.83 12.28 -6.77
N PRO A 586 -1.84 12.00 -8.08
CA PRO A 586 -2.66 12.74 -9.05
C PRO A 586 -4.16 12.42 -8.96
N ILE A 587 -4.55 11.35 -8.26
CA ILE A 587 -5.93 10.88 -8.15
C ILE A 587 -6.51 11.18 -6.76
N PHE A 588 -5.81 10.76 -5.70
CA PHE A 588 -6.27 10.85 -4.31
C PHE A 588 -5.62 11.97 -3.51
N GLY A 589 -4.51 12.54 -3.98
CA GLY A 589 -3.86 13.67 -3.29
C GLY A 589 -4.82 14.84 -3.15
N GLN A 590 -4.72 15.56 -2.03
CA GLN A 590 -5.53 16.73 -1.69
C GLN A 590 -4.63 17.80 -1.11
N THR A 591 -4.85 19.07 -1.47
CA THR A 591 -4.13 20.19 -0.85
C THR A 591 -4.92 20.82 0.30
N GLY A 592 -6.26 20.78 0.23
CA GLY A 592 -7.15 21.53 1.13
C GLY A 592 -7.16 23.05 0.87
N GLU A 593 -6.25 23.53 0.02
CA GLU A 593 -5.95 24.94 -0.21
C GLU A 593 -6.24 25.34 -1.66
N GLU A 594 -7.09 24.59 -2.37
CA GLU A 594 -7.41 24.88 -3.78
C GLU A 594 -8.09 26.25 -3.94
N HIS A 595 -8.75 26.74 -2.88
CA HIS A 595 -9.34 28.08 -2.81
C HIS A 595 -8.29 29.21 -2.77
N LEU A 596 -7.03 28.88 -2.45
CA LEU A 596 -5.87 29.77 -2.50
C LEU A 596 -5.05 29.57 -3.78
N ASP A 597 -5.60 28.91 -4.80
CA ASP A 597 -4.92 28.58 -6.06
C ASP A 597 -3.68 27.67 -5.86
N VAL A 598 -3.64 26.92 -4.74
CA VAL A 598 -2.62 25.90 -4.49
C VAL A 598 -3.07 24.60 -5.14
N HIS A 599 -2.35 24.19 -6.18
CA HIS A 599 -2.69 23.01 -6.97
C HIS A 599 -1.75 21.84 -6.70
N ARG A 600 -2.28 20.64 -6.88
CA ARG A 600 -1.49 19.40 -6.86
C ARG A 600 -0.58 19.40 -8.07
N TYR A 601 0.58 18.78 -7.94
CA TYR A 601 1.49 18.54 -9.06
C TYR A 601 2.21 17.21 -8.89
N MET A 602 2.75 16.69 -9.98
CA MET A 602 3.70 15.57 -9.97
C MET A 602 4.82 15.78 -10.98
N THR A 603 5.95 15.10 -10.76
CA THR A 603 6.99 14.88 -11.78
C THR A 603 6.91 13.46 -12.33
N GLY A 604 7.71 13.14 -13.34
CA GLY A 604 7.81 11.79 -13.90
C GLY A 604 6.69 11.37 -14.84
N ALA A 605 5.63 12.18 -15.03
CA ALA A 605 4.56 11.86 -15.98
C ALA A 605 5.10 11.71 -17.42
N ASN A 606 6.12 12.48 -17.80
CA ASN A 606 6.86 12.32 -19.05
C ASN A 606 8.09 11.41 -18.85
N PRO A 607 8.15 10.20 -19.44
CA PRO A 607 9.28 9.28 -19.25
C PRO A 607 10.59 9.74 -19.91
N THR A 608 10.54 10.73 -20.80
CA THR A 608 11.72 11.30 -21.47
C THR A 608 12.23 12.59 -20.82
N ALA A 609 11.41 13.19 -19.94
CA ALA A 609 11.71 14.39 -19.19
C ALA A 609 11.19 14.24 -17.77
N GLU A 610 11.84 13.38 -16.98
CA GLU A 610 11.34 12.96 -15.65
C GLU A 610 11.16 14.12 -14.66
N GLN A 611 11.85 15.24 -14.90
CA GLN A 611 11.78 16.48 -14.13
C GLN A 611 10.59 17.38 -14.46
N GLN A 612 9.91 17.11 -15.57
CA GLN A 612 8.82 17.94 -16.05
C GLN A 612 7.67 17.91 -15.04
N VAL A 613 7.32 19.09 -14.52
CA VAL A 613 6.18 19.28 -13.63
C VAL A 613 4.88 19.23 -14.42
N MET A 614 3.96 18.40 -13.97
CA MET A 614 2.57 18.37 -14.42
C MET A 614 1.68 18.84 -13.27
N SER A 615 0.97 19.95 -13.47
CA SER A 615 0.04 20.51 -12.49
C SER A 615 -1.39 20.01 -12.74
N PHE A 616 -2.15 19.83 -11.66
CA PHE A 616 -3.55 19.38 -11.67
C PHE A 616 -4.44 20.47 -11.08
N PRO A 617 -4.84 21.49 -11.88
CA PRO A 617 -5.58 22.64 -11.38
C PRO A 617 -7.04 22.32 -11.01
N LYS A 618 -7.55 21.16 -11.44
CA LYS A 618 -8.86 20.65 -11.07
C LYS A 618 -8.69 19.39 -10.24
N LYS A 619 -9.60 19.17 -9.29
CA LYS A 619 -9.77 17.86 -8.66
C LYS A 619 -10.42 16.90 -9.65
N PHE A 620 -10.04 15.63 -9.58
CA PHE A 620 -10.77 14.56 -10.26
C PHE A 620 -11.65 13.78 -9.28
N ILE A 621 -11.28 13.82 -7.99
CA ILE A 621 -12.06 13.27 -6.90
C ILE A 621 -12.44 14.38 -5.94
N ASP A 622 -13.73 14.45 -5.63
CA ASP A 622 -14.26 15.37 -4.64
C ASP A 622 -14.97 14.59 -3.50
N PRO A 623 -14.48 14.66 -2.25
CA PRO A 623 -15.07 13.95 -1.12
C PRO A 623 -16.46 14.48 -0.74
N ARG A 624 -17.48 13.60 -0.78
CA ARG A 624 -18.85 13.85 -0.27
C ARG A 624 -19.47 15.16 -0.80
N VAL A 625 -19.37 15.42 -2.11
CA VAL A 625 -19.82 16.64 -2.82
C VAL A 625 -21.22 17.11 -2.41
N GLU A 626 -21.40 18.41 -2.17
CA GLU A 626 -22.73 19.01 -2.00
C GLU A 626 -23.50 19.01 -3.33
N SER A 627 -24.64 18.30 -3.39
CA SER A 627 -25.47 18.15 -4.61
C SER A 627 -25.80 19.43 -5.40
N THR A 628 -25.75 20.61 -4.76
CA THR A 628 -25.98 21.92 -5.40
C THR A 628 -24.79 22.43 -6.23
N SER A 629 -23.58 21.93 -6.00
CA SER A 629 -22.36 22.35 -6.70
C SER A 629 -22.17 21.76 -8.10
N LEU A 630 -22.97 20.78 -8.49
CA LEU A 630 -22.95 20.17 -9.83
C LEU A 630 -23.71 20.97 -10.89
N ARG A 631 -24.40 22.06 -10.50
CA ARG A 631 -25.02 22.97 -11.46
C ARG A 631 -24.01 24.02 -11.88
N ARG A 632 -23.69 24.07 -13.19
CA ARG A 632 -22.94 25.20 -13.77
C ARG A 632 -23.54 26.53 -13.32
N PRO A 633 -22.74 27.55 -13.00
CA PRO A 633 -23.21 28.92 -13.08
C PRO A 633 -23.68 29.15 -14.52
N SER A 634 -24.93 29.55 -14.70
CA SER A 634 -25.42 30.01 -15.99
C SER A 634 -24.46 31.10 -16.49
N ARG A 635 -23.79 30.87 -17.63
CA ARG A 635 -23.02 31.91 -18.30
C ARG A 635 -23.99 33.05 -18.65
N LEU A 636 -23.76 34.22 -18.05
CA LEU A 636 -24.23 35.51 -18.58
C LEU A 636 -23.26 35.98 -19.66
#